data_AF-A0ABD5NKP9-F1
#
_entry.id   AF-A0ABD5NKP9-F1
#
_cell.length_a   1.000
_cell.length_b   1.000
_cell.length_c   1.000
_cell.angle_alpha   90.00
_cell.angle_beta   90.00
_cell.angle_gamma   90.00
#
_symmetry.space_group_name_H-M   'P 1'
#
loop_
_entity.id
_entity.type
_entity.pdbx_description
1 polymer ?
#
loop_
_entity_poly.entity_id
_entity_poly.type
_entity_poly.pdbx_seq_one_letter_code
_entity_poly.pdbx_strand_id
1 'polypeptide(L)'
;MTVPPARQCTLPHCEREAVDPTQRVSLCDSHQDAVASDEPITSSEKSTDSDAAPETSPDTDTSLGEPVDTVPAPLDELGEAFIPFDPGEKGARRPRTPENLLSPADPVLEAYLDVGHNYGVVTRGDLAVVDADEPDRLDGLLDALPETAWQVSGSRTSEHWFIYVPGLDEDIPLIDPETEDELGHVKGAEQSYVVGPGSLHPSGNRYGPLQGDTIAPVDEDELRELIEPYRPATPAKRDRDTVDWDALDGDGGDGTDLSVHDVVSRRRYPEGERCEHPLHGSDTGANFMVDEGGDTWRCWRHDCTGNALHLVGVEQGVISCGDWNHTGLETDTWREIFEAAREAGYDLPDYERPDGDDVEHTAVMLGSPRRRAAVNGWDWTADDRDGLTLDEVRDRTVDAIVDAIEGRTDTLLEALPGSGKTTGALIATEQTGEKATIAVPRGNNEMYGAVKTEAEQRGLSAKVLPRVFGDDDGNGGCPTATGEHGESWKNSFERWYFGGNATGQEIHSYAAENGIELPCQEDGECPHTAAWRFDPDDYDVLVGHYNHLHNDSVTKGRVTFVDEYPDDYEQAITDPAQSVSHFLASTDELPFDDYTDLLERRTEPEPRADALAWFTDNLGRDGRQAFDDDGDALAPLATFTILAGESLGNEFERARFPAACDDAHLGLFDREDGVVHLLMPPTTPYARNVIALDGTPTPRLWDITLGRRLEHTEVLSDEEKTRYVTEALGVNVVRTTDAVKSYATNEENIEQRVTVDEDRTLFEAIANEHGERPELLTTKRAKDVYDEAGALDDVAGVRWHGDVHGSNELADCRLGVVAGARNFGPKWVKRWGAYLGETVEPRYPGEDIPLEAGVTTDYGETGNDLAEHMTVAQTTQAIFRFGRDGNGAVVYVHTNTLPDWMPASDDARVVRTRADGEREVIAAAQALGREFTTADVAAEVSISERQVRTHLHRLADRDALDVEIEGCGFVWRDDGLHRLNEHGEVELEPVDLDELTDEESAEVARMEYYWWNFRTSGLSLSVRGPGAAASGSTADYLTGNGGDPPPHDAD
;
A
#
# COMPACT_ATOMS: atom_id res chain seq x y z
N MET A 1 33.05 -48.92 27.35
CA MET A 1 32.06 -49.12 26.26
C MET A 1 31.44 -47.77 26.08
N THR A 2 31.46 -47.21 24.87
CA THR A 2 30.83 -45.92 24.57
C THR A 2 29.32 -46.10 24.56
N VAL A 3 28.60 -45.20 25.23
CA VAL A 3 27.13 -45.16 25.21
C VAL A 3 26.67 -44.67 23.84
N PRO A 4 25.68 -45.29 23.18
CA PRO A 4 25.14 -44.79 21.91
C PRO A 4 24.56 -43.37 22.05
N PRO A 5 24.72 -42.46 21.08
CA PRO A 5 24.23 -41.08 21.18
C PRO A 5 22.75 -40.96 21.57
N ALA A 6 21.89 -41.80 20.99
CA ALA A 6 20.45 -41.90 21.31
C ALA A 6 20.12 -42.40 22.74
N ARG A 7 21.13 -42.55 23.60
CA ARG A 7 21.00 -42.88 25.02
C ARG A 7 21.91 -42.05 25.93
N GLN A 8 22.63 -41.08 25.39
CA GLN A 8 23.49 -40.21 26.18
C GLN A 8 22.66 -39.14 26.90
N CYS A 9 23.18 -38.69 28.05
CA CYS A 9 22.67 -37.55 28.80
C CYS A 9 22.63 -36.29 27.90
N THR A 10 21.49 -35.59 27.85
CA THR A 10 21.28 -34.45 26.95
C THR A 10 22.08 -33.19 27.30
N LEU A 11 22.75 -33.15 28.47
CA LEU A 11 23.68 -32.07 28.80
C LEU A 11 24.96 -32.13 27.92
N PRO A 12 25.38 -30.99 27.33
CA PRO A 12 26.58 -30.93 26.48
C PRO A 12 27.83 -31.55 27.13
N HIS A 13 28.59 -32.29 26.33
CA HIS A 13 29.82 -32.98 26.72
C HIS A 13 29.66 -34.10 27.78
N CYS A 14 28.44 -34.58 28.08
CA CYS A 14 28.23 -35.70 29.00
C CYS A 14 28.11 -37.07 28.29
N GLU A 15 29.19 -37.85 28.26
CA GLU A 15 29.19 -39.20 27.63
C GLU A 15 28.50 -40.31 28.45
N ARG A 16 27.70 -39.98 29.47
CA ARG A 16 27.04 -40.95 30.36
C ARG A 16 25.67 -41.36 29.82
N GLU A 17 25.22 -42.58 30.13
CA GLU A 17 23.88 -43.05 29.78
C GLU A 17 22.84 -42.31 30.62
N ALA A 18 21.78 -41.83 29.98
CA ALA A 18 20.67 -41.14 30.64
C ALA A 18 19.76 -42.14 31.38
N VAL A 19 19.10 -41.70 32.45
CA VAL A 19 18.28 -42.59 33.30
C VAL A 19 17.04 -43.08 32.57
N ASP A 20 16.40 -42.20 31.80
CA ASP A 20 15.29 -42.55 30.90
C ASP A 20 15.52 -41.94 29.50
N PRO A 21 16.27 -42.64 28.61
CA PRO A 21 16.63 -42.11 27.30
C PRO A 21 15.46 -42.03 26.31
N THR A 22 14.21 -42.22 26.76
CA THR A 22 13.00 -42.01 25.92
C THR A 22 12.46 -40.59 26.00
N GLN A 23 12.91 -39.78 26.96
CA GLN A 23 12.46 -38.40 27.16
C GLN A 23 13.30 -37.39 26.36
N ARG A 24 12.65 -36.31 25.89
CA ARG A 24 13.26 -35.26 25.02
C ARG A 24 14.40 -34.50 25.71
N VAL A 25 14.36 -34.40 27.04
CA VAL A 25 15.48 -33.98 27.89
C VAL A 25 15.69 -35.10 28.91
N SER A 26 16.87 -35.73 28.91
CA SER A 26 17.15 -36.87 29.78
C SER A 26 18.55 -36.79 30.36
N LEU A 27 18.61 -36.73 31.69
CA LEU A 27 19.84 -36.59 32.46
C LEU A 27 20.34 -37.96 32.95
N CYS A 28 21.64 -38.12 33.13
CA CYS A 28 22.21 -39.24 33.90
C CYS A 28 22.08 -38.98 35.41
N ASP A 29 22.14 -40.04 36.24
CA ASP A 29 21.95 -39.99 37.70
C ASP A 29 22.65 -38.78 38.36
N SER A 30 23.94 -38.58 38.06
CA SER A 30 24.76 -37.52 38.68
C SER A 30 24.36 -36.08 38.32
N HIS A 31 23.52 -35.89 37.31
CA HIS A 31 22.99 -34.58 36.93
C HIS A 31 21.55 -34.38 37.44
N GLN A 32 20.79 -35.46 37.65
CA GLN A 32 19.53 -35.38 38.42
C GLN A 32 19.82 -35.00 39.89
N ASP A 33 20.82 -35.64 40.51
CA ASP A 33 21.27 -35.32 41.88
C ASP A 33 21.72 -33.86 42.05
N ALA A 34 22.27 -33.24 41.00
CA ALA A 34 22.73 -31.85 41.04
C ALA A 34 21.56 -30.85 41.04
N VAL A 35 20.57 -31.06 40.17
CA VAL A 35 19.36 -30.22 40.07
C VAL A 35 18.49 -30.33 41.32
N ALA A 36 18.50 -31.49 42.00
CA ALA A 36 17.77 -31.70 43.25
C ALA A 36 18.47 -31.13 44.51
N SER A 37 19.59 -30.41 44.39
CA SER A 37 20.44 -30.04 45.53
C SER A 37 20.47 -28.54 45.91
N ASP A 38 19.83 -27.66 45.13
CA ASP A 38 19.67 -26.23 45.47
C ASP A 38 18.33 -25.96 46.18
N GLU A 39 18.28 -26.22 47.50
CA GLU A 39 17.27 -25.64 48.42
C GLU A 39 17.87 -24.52 49.30
N PRO A 40 17.18 -23.38 49.49
CA PRO A 40 17.58 -22.38 50.47
C PRO A 40 17.11 -22.69 51.90
N ILE A 41 18.04 -23.20 52.72
CA ILE A 41 18.24 -23.01 54.18
C ILE A 41 16.98 -22.82 55.08
N THR A 42 16.77 -23.79 55.98
CA THR A 42 15.65 -23.85 56.93
C THR A 42 15.86 -23.19 58.33
N SER A 43 14.82 -22.48 58.80
CA SER A 43 14.21 -22.55 60.15
C SER A 43 14.90 -22.01 61.44
N SER A 44 14.10 -21.39 62.32
CA SER A 44 14.22 -21.51 63.79
C SER A 44 12.84 -21.39 64.49
N GLU A 45 12.67 -21.99 65.67
CA GLU A 45 11.35 -22.28 66.29
C GLU A 45 10.89 -21.33 67.45
N LYS A 46 9.55 -21.20 67.60
CA LYS A 46 8.71 -21.11 68.83
C LYS A 46 8.59 -19.82 69.70
N SER A 47 7.32 -19.35 69.79
CA SER A 47 6.56 -18.77 70.94
C SER A 47 7.08 -17.47 71.61
N THR A 48 6.27 -16.42 71.82
CA THR A 48 5.07 -16.32 72.72
C THR A 48 4.20 -15.06 72.45
N ASP A 49 2.92 -15.08 72.83
CA ASP A 49 2.01 -13.90 72.88
C ASP A 49 2.52 -12.74 73.77
N SER A 50 2.28 -11.48 73.35
CA SER A 50 1.48 -10.47 74.10
C SER A 50 1.44 -9.06 73.46
N ASP A 51 0.22 -8.57 73.21
CA ASP A 51 -0.28 -7.18 73.31
C ASP A 51 0.23 -5.99 72.43
N ALA A 52 -0.74 -5.40 71.70
CA ALA A 52 -1.01 -3.96 71.47
C ALA A 52 -0.29 -3.12 70.37
N ALA A 53 -0.90 -3.06 69.17
CA ALA A 53 -1.61 -1.91 68.53
C ALA A 53 -1.09 -0.44 68.64
N PRO A 54 -1.41 0.51 67.70
CA PRO A 54 -2.06 0.40 66.37
C PRO A 54 -1.43 1.30 65.24
N GLU A 55 -2.14 1.46 64.10
CA GLU A 55 -2.04 2.53 63.05
C GLU A 55 -0.83 2.52 62.07
N THR A 56 -0.93 2.83 60.77
CA THR A 56 -1.99 2.73 59.72
C THR A 56 -1.35 3.07 58.36
N SER A 57 -1.44 2.21 57.35
CA SER A 57 -1.51 2.47 55.89
C SER A 57 -1.63 1.12 55.17
N PRO A 58 -2.42 0.99 54.08
CA PRO A 58 -2.49 -0.24 53.31
C PRO A 58 -1.38 -0.25 52.24
N ASP A 59 -0.38 -1.11 52.40
CA ASP A 59 0.45 -1.55 51.27
C ASP A 59 -0.35 -2.61 50.50
N THR A 60 -0.62 -2.39 49.21
CA THR A 60 -1.26 -3.38 48.31
C THR A 60 -0.25 -4.43 47.86
N ASP A 61 -0.19 -5.52 48.63
CA ASP A 61 0.51 -6.76 48.28
C ASP A 61 -0.21 -7.46 47.11
N THR A 62 0.10 -7.06 45.87
CA THR A 62 -0.41 -7.70 44.65
C THR A 62 0.38 -8.96 44.34
N SER A 63 -0.08 -10.07 44.93
CA SER A 63 0.36 -11.42 44.57
C SER A 63 0.23 -11.68 43.07
N LEU A 64 1.23 -12.35 42.49
CA LEU A 64 1.17 -12.90 41.13
C LEU A 64 -0.14 -13.67 40.93
N GLY A 65 -0.92 -13.33 39.90
CA GLY A 65 -2.16 -14.04 39.58
C GLY A 65 -1.88 -15.53 39.36
N GLU A 66 -2.54 -16.39 40.12
CA GLU A 66 -2.46 -17.85 39.93
C GLU A 66 -3.33 -18.27 38.73
N PRO A 67 -2.98 -19.36 38.00
CA PRO A 67 -3.90 -19.94 37.02
C PRO A 67 -5.20 -20.34 37.71
N VAL A 68 -6.32 -20.17 36.99
CA VAL A 68 -7.66 -20.53 37.50
C VAL A 68 -8.16 -21.79 36.80
N ASP A 69 -8.58 -22.77 37.59
CA ASP A 69 -9.16 -24.03 37.08
C ASP A 69 -10.65 -23.86 36.70
N THR A 70 -11.28 -22.75 37.10
CA THR A 70 -12.69 -22.39 36.82
C THR A 70 -12.85 -20.87 36.71
N VAL A 71 -13.86 -20.39 35.96
CA VAL A 71 -14.23 -18.96 35.91
C VAL A 71 -14.52 -18.44 37.34
N PRO A 72 -13.90 -17.33 37.80
CA PRO A 72 -14.17 -16.78 39.14
C PRO A 72 -15.54 -16.10 39.24
N ALA A 73 -16.19 -16.22 40.41
CA ALA A 73 -17.36 -15.41 40.74
C ALA A 73 -16.97 -13.92 40.93
N PRO A 74 -17.82 -12.96 40.51
CA PRO A 74 -19.18 -13.11 39.95
C PRO A 74 -19.29 -13.39 38.44
N LEU A 75 -18.19 -13.58 37.70
CA LEU A 75 -18.26 -13.84 36.25
C LEU A 75 -18.92 -15.21 35.94
N ASP A 76 -18.85 -16.17 36.86
CA ASP A 76 -19.47 -17.50 36.72
C ASP A 76 -21.02 -17.49 36.60
N GLU A 77 -21.67 -16.34 36.81
CA GLU A 77 -23.11 -16.16 36.61
C GLU A 77 -23.49 -15.67 35.19
N LEU A 78 -22.53 -15.33 34.31
CA LEU A 78 -22.76 -14.68 33.01
C LEU A 78 -23.32 -15.57 31.87
N GLY A 79 -23.49 -16.88 32.10
CA GLY A 79 -24.05 -17.79 31.10
C GLY A 79 -23.11 -18.05 29.90
N GLU A 80 -23.64 -18.17 28.68
CA GLU A 80 -22.88 -18.48 27.45
C GLU A 80 -22.15 -17.23 26.90
N ALA A 81 -21.20 -16.72 27.69
CA ALA A 81 -20.45 -15.48 27.42
C ALA A 81 -18.92 -15.68 27.40
N PHE A 82 -18.43 -16.92 27.38
CA PHE A 82 -17.00 -17.22 27.46
C PHE A 82 -16.49 -17.88 26.18
N ILE A 83 -15.29 -17.50 25.74
CA ILE A 83 -14.65 -18.09 24.56
C ILE A 83 -13.22 -18.52 24.89
N PRO A 84 -12.81 -19.78 24.62
CA PRO A 84 -11.48 -20.27 24.94
C PRO A 84 -10.42 -19.78 23.94
N PHE A 85 -9.21 -19.53 24.44
CA PHE A 85 -8.04 -19.13 23.68
C PHE A 85 -6.88 -20.13 23.87
N ASP A 86 -5.83 -20.04 23.05
CA ASP A 86 -4.57 -20.75 23.30
C ASP A 86 -3.74 -20.04 24.39
N PRO A 87 -2.80 -20.72 25.07
CA PRO A 87 -2.05 -20.12 26.18
C PRO A 87 -1.09 -19.05 25.68
N GLY A 88 -1.15 -17.86 26.26
CA GLY A 88 -0.35 -16.72 25.84
C GLY A 88 -1.01 -15.87 24.74
N GLU A 89 -2.08 -16.36 24.10
CA GLU A 89 -2.83 -15.58 23.10
C GLU A 89 -3.83 -14.61 23.74
N LYS A 90 -4.13 -13.52 23.03
CA LYS A 90 -5.17 -12.54 23.41
C LYS A 90 -6.50 -12.71 22.65
N GLY A 91 -6.64 -13.68 21.76
CA GLY A 91 -7.83 -13.83 20.93
C GLY A 91 -8.13 -15.26 20.47
N ALA A 92 -9.37 -15.46 20.01
CA ALA A 92 -9.86 -16.74 19.53
C ALA A 92 -9.63 -16.91 18.02
N ARG A 93 -9.16 -18.09 17.63
CA ARG A 93 -9.10 -18.56 16.23
C ARG A 93 -10.48 -18.96 15.66
N ARG A 94 -11.57 -18.72 16.40
CA ARG A 94 -12.94 -19.10 16.03
C ARG A 94 -13.85 -17.86 16.06
N PRO A 95 -14.85 -17.77 15.15
CA PRO A 95 -15.80 -16.67 15.16
C PRO A 95 -16.61 -16.69 16.46
N ARG A 96 -16.95 -15.50 16.97
CA ARG A 96 -17.69 -15.30 18.24
C ARG A 96 -19.20 -15.52 18.06
N THR A 97 -19.57 -16.50 17.25
CA THR A 97 -20.96 -16.91 17.03
C THR A 97 -21.52 -17.61 18.27
N PRO A 98 -22.85 -17.57 18.52
CA PRO A 98 -23.45 -18.14 19.72
C PRO A 98 -23.14 -19.62 19.97
N GLU A 99 -22.81 -20.39 18.93
CA GLU A 99 -22.42 -21.80 18.99
C GLU A 99 -20.98 -22.05 19.48
N ASN A 100 -20.12 -21.03 19.48
CA ASN A 100 -18.74 -21.07 19.96
C ASN A 100 -18.56 -20.45 21.36
N LEU A 101 -19.62 -19.85 21.91
CA LEU A 101 -19.63 -19.35 23.28
C LEU A 101 -20.00 -20.47 24.26
N LEU A 102 -19.25 -20.56 25.34
CA LEU A 102 -19.33 -21.61 26.36
C LEU A 102 -19.87 -21.03 27.67
N SER A 103 -20.54 -21.87 28.44
CA SER A 103 -20.91 -21.54 29.83
C SER A 103 -19.74 -21.83 30.80
N PRO A 104 -19.69 -21.20 31.99
CA PRO A 104 -18.68 -21.46 33.03
C PRO A 104 -18.53 -22.92 33.46
N ALA A 105 -19.60 -23.71 33.31
CA ALA A 105 -19.64 -25.15 33.62
C ALA A 105 -19.69 -26.02 32.35
N ASP A 106 -19.28 -25.48 31.20
CA ASP A 106 -19.13 -26.27 29.98
C ASP A 106 -17.86 -27.16 30.08
N PRO A 107 -17.97 -28.48 29.86
CA PRO A 107 -16.83 -29.39 29.97
C PRO A 107 -15.65 -29.06 29.03
N VAL A 108 -15.88 -28.31 27.94
CA VAL A 108 -14.81 -27.81 27.06
C VAL A 108 -14.07 -26.66 27.72
N LEU A 109 -14.78 -25.71 28.34
CA LEU A 109 -14.15 -24.58 29.03
C LEU A 109 -13.41 -25.06 30.30
N GLU A 110 -14.05 -25.92 31.11
CA GLU A 110 -13.40 -26.58 32.26
C GLU A 110 -12.10 -27.27 31.84
N ALA A 111 -12.13 -28.06 30.76
CA ALA A 111 -10.95 -28.78 30.27
C ALA A 111 -9.84 -27.86 29.73
N TYR A 112 -10.16 -26.66 29.23
CA TYR A 112 -9.15 -25.66 28.82
C TYR A 112 -8.51 -24.98 30.04
N LEU A 113 -9.31 -24.61 31.04
CA LEU A 113 -8.83 -24.00 32.27
C LEU A 113 -7.95 -24.98 33.08
N ASP A 114 -8.35 -26.25 33.19
CA ASP A 114 -7.58 -27.36 33.80
C ASP A 114 -6.16 -27.52 33.22
N VAL A 115 -5.93 -27.15 31.95
CA VAL A 115 -4.60 -27.21 31.31
C VAL A 115 -3.90 -25.84 31.23
N GLY A 116 -4.47 -24.81 31.85
CA GLY A 116 -3.90 -23.46 31.96
C GLY A 116 -4.00 -22.61 30.70
N HIS A 117 -4.97 -22.89 29.81
CA HIS A 117 -5.29 -22.04 28.67
C HIS A 117 -5.96 -20.72 29.10
N ASN A 118 -6.00 -19.78 28.15
CA ASN A 118 -6.63 -18.48 28.31
C ASN A 118 -8.13 -18.54 27.94
N TYR A 119 -8.88 -17.52 28.35
CA TYR A 119 -10.28 -17.34 27.94
C TYR A 119 -10.65 -15.85 27.86
N GLY A 120 -11.65 -15.54 27.04
CA GLY A 120 -12.26 -14.22 26.92
C GLY A 120 -13.63 -14.16 27.59
N VAL A 121 -13.94 -13.01 28.17
CA VAL A 121 -15.26 -12.61 28.67
C VAL A 121 -15.87 -11.70 27.62
N VAL A 122 -16.91 -12.16 26.92
CA VAL A 122 -17.56 -11.45 25.81
C VAL A 122 -18.61 -10.47 26.36
N THR A 123 -18.58 -9.22 25.91
CA THR A 123 -19.56 -8.18 26.27
C THR A 123 -20.87 -8.44 25.54
N ARG A 124 -21.74 -9.24 26.18
CA ARG A 124 -23.00 -9.69 25.58
C ARG A 124 -24.19 -9.52 26.52
N GLY A 125 -25.32 -9.11 25.96
CA GLY A 125 -26.50 -8.74 26.74
C GLY A 125 -26.26 -7.39 27.40
N ASP A 126 -26.57 -7.27 28.68
CA ASP A 126 -26.35 -6.02 29.42
C ASP A 126 -24.88 -5.88 29.93
N LEU A 127 -23.95 -6.80 29.64
CA LEU A 127 -22.58 -6.75 30.17
C LEU A 127 -21.66 -5.84 29.36
N ALA A 128 -21.10 -4.82 30.01
CA ALA A 128 -20.05 -3.95 29.47
C ALA A 128 -18.78 -3.99 30.34
N VAL A 129 -17.65 -3.57 29.78
CA VAL A 129 -16.36 -3.51 30.47
C VAL A 129 -15.68 -2.18 30.18
N VAL A 130 -15.32 -1.44 31.22
CA VAL A 130 -14.39 -0.30 31.11
C VAL A 130 -12.96 -0.87 31.13
N ASP A 131 -12.33 -0.90 29.97
CA ASP A 131 -10.95 -1.30 29.72
C ASP A 131 -10.08 -0.04 29.77
N ALA A 132 -9.58 0.28 30.96
CA ALA A 132 -8.80 1.49 31.23
C ALA A 132 -7.32 1.22 31.00
N ASP A 133 -6.75 1.70 29.89
CA ASP A 133 -5.33 1.49 29.56
C ASP A 133 -4.40 2.44 30.32
N GLU A 134 -4.87 3.66 30.59
CA GLU A 134 -4.22 4.62 31.49
C GLU A 134 -5.10 4.92 32.74
N PRO A 135 -5.22 3.99 33.70
CA PRO A 135 -6.11 4.16 34.86
C PRO A 135 -5.75 5.37 35.74
N ASP A 136 -4.46 5.77 35.79
CA ASP A 136 -4.01 6.98 36.49
C ASP A 136 -4.58 8.29 35.88
N ARG A 137 -4.95 8.29 34.58
CA ARG A 137 -5.59 9.42 33.88
C ARG A 137 -7.12 9.33 33.90
N LEU A 138 -7.67 8.15 34.18
CA LEU A 138 -9.11 7.89 34.30
C LEU A 138 -9.59 7.86 35.76
N ASP A 139 -8.80 8.36 36.73
CA ASP A 139 -9.09 8.29 38.16
C ASP A 139 -10.50 8.83 38.50
N GLY A 140 -10.90 9.96 37.93
CA GLY A 140 -12.21 10.56 38.12
C GLY A 140 -13.39 9.79 37.51
N LEU A 141 -13.15 8.89 36.54
CA LEU A 141 -14.14 7.92 36.05
C LEU A 141 -14.21 6.72 36.98
N LEU A 142 -13.06 6.12 37.30
CA LEU A 142 -12.97 4.89 38.09
C LEU A 142 -13.45 5.08 39.54
N ASP A 143 -13.12 6.21 40.18
CA ASP A 143 -13.64 6.59 41.51
C ASP A 143 -15.16 6.89 41.52
N ALA A 144 -15.75 7.17 40.35
CA ALA A 144 -17.16 7.51 40.20
C ALA A 144 -18.05 6.31 39.83
N LEU A 145 -17.45 5.20 39.34
CA LEU A 145 -18.16 3.95 39.12
C LEU A 145 -18.67 3.37 40.47
N PRO A 146 -19.84 2.69 40.49
CA PRO A 146 -20.28 1.95 41.67
C PRO A 146 -19.31 0.81 42.01
N GLU A 147 -19.25 0.42 43.30
CA GLU A 147 -18.47 -0.74 43.76
C GLU A 147 -18.82 -1.99 42.93
N THR A 148 -17.90 -2.41 42.06
CA THR A 148 -18.10 -3.46 41.06
C THR A 148 -16.90 -4.38 40.94
N ALA A 149 -17.03 -5.47 40.19
CA ALA A 149 -15.95 -6.41 39.95
C ALA A 149 -14.94 -5.86 38.94
N TRP A 150 -13.65 -6.02 39.19
CA TRP A 150 -12.56 -5.52 38.33
C TRP A 150 -11.29 -6.36 38.44
N GLN A 151 -10.36 -6.21 37.50
CA GLN A 151 -9.06 -6.90 37.48
C GLN A 151 -7.94 -6.01 36.92
N VAL A 152 -6.71 -6.26 37.36
CA VAL A 152 -5.52 -5.73 36.67
C VAL A 152 -5.21 -6.59 35.45
N SER A 153 -4.91 -5.96 34.32
CA SER A 153 -4.56 -6.63 33.08
C SER A 153 -3.18 -7.32 33.12
N GLY A 154 -2.88 -8.13 32.10
CA GLY A 154 -1.58 -8.77 31.94
C GLY A 154 -0.40 -7.82 31.65
N SER A 155 -0.64 -6.60 31.18
CA SER A 155 0.41 -5.58 31.01
C SER A 155 0.86 -5.03 32.37
N ARG A 156 -0.02 -5.07 33.38
CA ARG A 156 0.08 -4.38 34.68
C ARG A 156 -0.02 -2.86 34.62
N THR A 157 -0.39 -2.31 33.46
CA THR A 157 -0.70 -0.88 33.29
C THR A 157 -2.21 -0.67 33.20
N SER A 158 -2.91 -1.52 32.44
CA SER A 158 -4.35 -1.41 32.21
C SER A 158 -5.18 -2.13 33.29
N GLU A 159 -6.42 -1.69 33.54
CA GLU A 159 -7.41 -2.32 34.41
C GLU A 159 -8.73 -2.57 33.67
N HIS A 160 -9.38 -3.72 33.90
CA HIS A 160 -10.71 -4.00 33.34
C HIS A 160 -11.76 -3.97 34.47
N TRP A 161 -12.77 -3.10 34.35
CA TRP A 161 -13.87 -2.94 35.30
C TRP A 161 -15.19 -3.40 34.67
N PHE A 162 -15.80 -4.45 35.22
CA PHE A 162 -17.02 -5.07 34.70
C PHE A 162 -18.27 -4.35 35.24
N ILE A 163 -19.23 -4.00 34.39
CA ILE A 163 -20.50 -3.34 34.77
C ILE A 163 -21.67 -3.87 33.94
N TYR A 164 -22.90 -3.72 34.43
CA TYR A 164 -24.11 -3.97 33.64
C TYR A 164 -24.71 -2.65 33.13
N VAL A 165 -24.83 -2.48 31.80
CA VAL A 165 -25.33 -1.27 31.13
C VAL A 165 -26.42 -1.66 30.13
N PRO A 166 -27.69 -1.78 30.57
CA PRO A 166 -28.77 -2.27 29.71
C PRO A 166 -29.07 -1.30 28.57
N GLY A 167 -28.77 -1.70 27.33
CA GLY A 167 -29.04 -0.92 26.11
C GLY A 167 -27.81 -0.47 25.34
N LEU A 168 -26.60 -0.56 25.93
CA LEU A 168 -25.35 -0.27 25.24
C LEU A 168 -25.01 -1.39 24.23
N ASP A 169 -24.89 -1.04 22.95
CA ASP A 169 -24.57 -1.97 21.84
C ASP A 169 -23.35 -1.54 20.99
N GLU A 170 -22.62 -0.51 21.45
CA GLU A 170 -21.41 0.04 20.82
C GLU A 170 -20.20 -0.01 21.77
N ASP A 171 -19.00 -0.06 21.20
CA ASP A 171 -17.76 0.24 21.93
C ASP A 171 -17.49 1.75 21.86
N ILE A 172 -17.10 2.34 22.99
CA ILE A 172 -16.87 3.78 23.12
C ILE A 172 -15.39 4.00 23.48
N PRO A 173 -14.59 4.71 22.67
CA PRO A 173 -13.25 5.11 23.05
C PRO A 173 -13.28 6.17 24.14
N LEU A 174 -12.33 6.11 25.07
CA LEU A 174 -12.06 7.12 26.08
C LEU A 174 -10.81 7.88 25.64
N ILE A 175 -10.94 9.19 25.43
CA ILE A 175 -9.90 10.04 24.83
C ILE A 175 -9.69 11.26 25.73
N ASP A 176 -8.43 11.65 25.94
CA ASP A 176 -8.10 12.90 26.64
C ASP A 176 -8.51 14.11 25.77
N PRO A 177 -9.40 15.00 26.24
CA PRO A 177 -9.89 16.12 25.43
C PRO A 177 -8.87 17.27 25.27
N GLU A 178 -7.73 17.24 25.97
CA GLU A 178 -6.65 18.23 25.82
C GLU A 178 -5.49 17.74 24.95
N THR A 179 -5.19 16.43 24.94
CA THR A 179 -4.05 15.86 24.19
C THR A 179 -4.45 14.96 23.02
N GLU A 180 -5.73 14.56 22.93
CA GLU A 180 -6.26 13.58 21.97
C GLU A 180 -5.71 12.15 22.14
N ASP A 181 -5.01 11.86 23.25
CA ASP A 181 -4.51 10.52 23.57
C ASP A 181 -5.66 9.52 23.86
N GLU A 182 -5.52 8.28 23.42
CA GLU A 182 -6.42 7.18 23.74
C GLU A 182 -6.12 6.62 25.14
N LEU A 183 -7.06 6.77 26.08
CA LEU A 183 -6.93 6.40 27.49
C LEU A 183 -7.48 5.00 27.81
N GLY A 184 -8.25 4.42 26.89
CA GLY A 184 -8.94 3.15 27.05
C GLY A 184 -10.29 3.11 26.32
N HIS A 185 -11.13 2.14 26.67
CA HIS A 185 -12.43 1.90 26.02
C HIS A 185 -13.51 1.50 27.03
N VAL A 186 -14.76 1.88 26.78
CA VAL A 186 -15.93 1.15 27.29
C VAL A 186 -16.35 0.15 26.21
N LYS A 187 -16.10 -1.14 26.43
CA LYS A 187 -16.53 -2.22 25.55
C LYS A 187 -17.97 -2.62 25.87
N GLY A 188 -18.84 -2.59 24.87
CA GLY A 188 -20.27 -2.86 24.97
C GLY A 188 -20.87 -3.53 23.72
N ALA A 189 -20.17 -3.58 22.60
CA ALA A 189 -20.64 -4.25 21.39
C ALA A 189 -20.73 -5.78 21.58
N GLU A 190 -21.75 -6.42 20.98
CA GLU A 190 -22.07 -7.86 21.16
C GLU A 190 -20.93 -8.84 20.82
N GLN A 191 -19.91 -8.40 20.07
CA GLN A 191 -18.74 -9.21 19.69
C GLN A 191 -17.44 -8.81 20.40
N SER A 192 -17.45 -7.74 21.20
CA SER A 192 -16.28 -7.30 21.96
C SER A 192 -16.06 -8.18 23.18
N TYR A 193 -14.84 -8.16 23.70
CA TYR A 193 -14.44 -9.02 24.82
C TYR A 193 -13.19 -8.48 25.50
N VAL A 194 -12.95 -8.96 26.72
CA VAL A 194 -11.66 -8.81 27.41
C VAL A 194 -11.10 -10.16 27.82
N VAL A 195 -9.79 -10.27 28.02
CA VAL A 195 -9.15 -11.50 28.52
C VAL A 195 -9.47 -11.68 30.01
N GLY A 196 -9.93 -12.87 30.41
CA GLY A 196 -10.43 -13.15 31.75
C GLY A 196 -9.35 -13.40 32.81
N PRO A 197 -9.72 -13.33 34.12
CA PRO A 197 -8.79 -13.46 35.25
C PRO A 197 -7.93 -14.73 35.19
N GLY A 198 -6.66 -14.63 35.63
CA GLY A 198 -5.72 -15.77 35.69
C GLY A 198 -5.10 -16.21 34.37
N SER A 199 -5.59 -15.73 33.22
CA SER A 199 -5.02 -15.96 31.88
C SER A 199 -3.55 -15.49 31.78
N LEU A 200 -2.78 -16.07 30.87
CA LEU A 200 -1.38 -15.73 30.57
C LEU A 200 -1.27 -14.73 29.42
N HIS A 201 -0.65 -13.58 29.66
CA HIS A 201 -0.37 -12.54 28.66
C HIS A 201 0.87 -12.90 27.81
N PRO A 202 0.99 -12.44 26.55
CA PRO A 202 2.17 -12.65 25.70
C PRO A 202 3.51 -12.29 26.37
N SER A 203 3.53 -11.26 27.23
CA SER A 203 4.71 -10.85 28.00
C SER A 203 5.12 -11.80 29.14
N GLY A 204 4.40 -12.91 29.33
CA GLY A 204 4.64 -13.91 30.39
C GLY A 204 4.04 -13.57 31.76
N ASN A 205 3.44 -12.39 31.92
CA ASN A 205 2.62 -12.03 33.07
C ASN A 205 1.26 -12.74 33.06
N ARG A 206 0.58 -12.84 34.21
CA ARG A 206 -0.82 -13.28 34.28
C ARG A 206 -1.75 -12.10 34.60
N TYR A 207 -2.96 -12.15 34.05
CA TYR A 207 -4.06 -11.28 34.45
C TYR A 207 -4.37 -11.48 35.93
N GLY A 208 -4.64 -10.39 36.63
CA GLY A 208 -4.81 -10.38 38.09
C GLY A 208 -6.00 -11.21 38.57
N PRO A 209 -6.03 -11.59 39.86
CA PRO A 209 -7.22 -12.17 40.47
C PRO A 209 -8.35 -11.14 40.47
N LEU A 210 -9.56 -11.55 40.09
CA LEU A 210 -10.76 -10.71 40.10
C LEU A 210 -10.99 -10.15 41.52
N GLN A 211 -11.15 -8.84 41.60
CA GLN A 211 -11.51 -8.10 42.80
C GLN A 211 -13.01 -7.76 42.75
N GLY A 212 -13.68 -7.69 43.89
CA GLY A 212 -15.10 -7.36 43.99
C GLY A 212 -16.05 -8.56 43.87
N ASP A 213 -17.09 -8.59 44.71
CA ASP A 213 -18.01 -9.74 44.84
C ASP A 213 -19.26 -9.63 43.93
N THR A 214 -19.45 -8.52 43.21
CA THR A 214 -20.66 -8.23 42.41
C THR A 214 -20.35 -7.38 41.19
N ILE A 215 -21.02 -7.63 40.05
CA ILE A 215 -21.05 -6.71 38.90
C ILE A 215 -22.22 -5.73 39.12
N ALA A 216 -21.92 -4.44 39.17
CA ALA A 216 -22.89 -3.39 39.46
C ALA A 216 -23.62 -2.91 38.19
N PRO A 217 -24.94 -2.63 38.26
CA PRO A 217 -25.66 -1.97 37.18
C PRO A 217 -25.41 -0.46 37.18
N VAL A 218 -25.21 0.09 35.99
CA VAL A 218 -25.09 1.53 35.67
C VAL A 218 -26.14 1.85 34.60
N ASP A 219 -26.84 2.97 34.71
CA ASP A 219 -27.76 3.42 33.67
C ASP A 219 -26.97 3.95 32.46
N GLU A 220 -27.44 3.76 31.22
CA GLU A 220 -26.70 4.20 30.03
C GLU A 220 -26.52 5.73 30.00
N ASP A 221 -27.54 6.49 30.41
CA ASP A 221 -27.43 7.95 30.51
C ASP A 221 -26.42 8.35 31.61
N GLU A 222 -26.39 7.64 32.74
CA GLU A 222 -25.43 7.87 33.84
C GLU A 222 -23.99 7.55 33.42
N LEU A 223 -23.77 6.44 32.71
CA LEU A 223 -22.47 6.09 32.16
C LEU A 223 -22.00 7.12 31.12
N ARG A 224 -22.90 7.57 30.23
CA ARG A 224 -22.58 8.62 29.24
C ARG A 224 -22.26 9.95 29.92
N GLU A 225 -22.93 10.33 31.01
CA GLU A 225 -22.55 11.50 31.83
C GLU A 225 -21.18 11.34 32.50
N LEU A 226 -20.81 10.14 32.96
CA LEU A 226 -19.52 9.87 33.61
C LEU A 226 -18.32 9.89 32.65
N ILE A 227 -18.51 9.44 31.40
CA ILE A 227 -17.45 9.39 30.37
C ILE A 227 -17.38 10.65 29.49
N GLU A 228 -18.37 11.54 29.53
CA GLU A 228 -18.36 12.81 28.80
C GLU A 228 -17.07 13.66 28.98
N PRO A 229 -16.41 13.71 30.17
CA PRO A 229 -15.12 14.39 30.33
C PRO A 229 -13.95 13.74 29.56
N TYR A 230 -14.11 12.49 29.12
CA TYR A 230 -13.13 11.68 28.40
C TYR A 230 -13.65 11.32 26.99
N ARG A 231 -14.49 12.20 26.43
CA ARG A 231 -14.91 12.16 25.03
C ARG A 231 -14.37 13.40 24.32
N PRO A 232 -14.02 13.31 23.03
CA PRO A 232 -13.72 14.50 22.24
C PRO A 232 -14.92 15.45 22.29
N ALA A 233 -14.63 16.75 22.46
CA ALA A 233 -15.65 17.77 22.72
C ALA A 233 -16.71 17.80 21.61
N THR A 234 -17.86 17.18 21.86
CA THR A 234 -18.82 16.87 20.80
C THR A 234 -19.46 18.15 20.24
N PRO A 235 -19.31 18.47 18.94
CA PRO A 235 -19.97 19.62 18.34
C PRO A 235 -21.50 19.42 18.37
N ALA A 236 -22.23 20.49 18.67
CA ALA A 236 -23.66 20.41 18.93
C ALA A 236 -24.46 19.90 17.72
N LYS A 237 -25.01 18.68 17.84
CA LYS A 237 -26.05 18.03 17.01
C LYS A 237 -26.29 18.65 15.62
N ARG A 238 -25.59 18.16 14.60
CA ARG A 238 -26.05 18.27 13.20
C ARG A 238 -27.33 17.43 13.02
N ASP A 239 -28.37 18.05 12.49
CA ASP A 239 -29.57 17.35 11.99
C ASP A 239 -29.18 16.51 10.75
N ARG A 240 -29.79 15.33 10.55
CA ARG A 240 -29.51 14.49 9.38
C ARG A 240 -30.12 15.12 8.13
N ASP A 241 -29.35 15.92 7.39
CA ASP A 241 -29.53 16.22 5.95
C ASP A 241 -28.40 17.13 5.41
N THR A 242 -27.19 16.58 5.21
CA THR A 242 -26.23 16.90 4.12
C THR A 242 -24.96 16.06 4.25
N VAL A 243 -24.48 15.53 3.13
CA VAL A 243 -23.11 14.98 3.01
C VAL A 243 -22.12 16.12 3.19
N ASP A 244 -21.06 15.88 3.97
CA ASP A 244 -19.95 16.81 4.14
C ASP A 244 -19.00 16.67 2.94
N TRP A 245 -18.86 17.74 2.15
CA TRP A 245 -18.04 17.77 0.94
C TRP A 245 -16.72 18.51 1.16
N ASP A 246 -16.48 19.04 2.36
CA ASP A 246 -15.38 19.97 2.63
C ASP A 246 -14.08 19.23 3.06
N ALA A 247 -14.03 17.91 2.89
CA ALA A 247 -12.90 17.03 3.21
C ALA A 247 -12.00 16.67 2.01
N LEU A 248 -12.12 17.38 0.88
CA LEU A 248 -11.37 17.12 -0.37
C LEU A 248 -10.74 18.36 -1.03
N ASP A 249 -10.81 19.54 -0.41
CA ASP A 249 -10.03 20.69 -0.87
C ASP A 249 -8.63 20.63 -0.25
N GLY A 250 -7.65 20.20 -1.08
CA GLY A 250 -6.25 20.09 -0.69
C GLY A 250 -5.61 21.44 -0.36
N ASP A 251 -4.54 21.39 0.45
CA ASP A 251 -3.82 22.54 0.97
C ASP A 251 -3.06 23.32 -0.13
N GLY A 252 -3.80 24.18 -0.85
CA GLY A 252 -3.30 25.11 -1.86
C GLY A 252 -2.90 26.46 -1.27
N GLY A 253 -2.12 26.44 -0.18
CA GLY A 253 -1.70 27.64 0.57
C GLY A 253 -0.62 28.49 -0.10
N ASP A 254 -0.92 29.16 -1.21
CA ASP A 254 -0.09 30.30 -1.69
C ASP A 254 -0.32 31.53 -0.79
N GLY A 255 0.77 32.14 -0.33
CA GLY A 255 0.79 33.09 0.78
C GLY A 255 0.18 34.46 0.47
N THR A 256 -1.14 34.58 0.61
CA THR A 256 -1.84 35.89 0.59
C THR A 256 -2.90 36.03 1.70
N ASP A 257 -2.66 36.96 2.63
CA ASP A 257 -3.53 37.29 3.78
C ASP A 257 -4.70 38.20 3.36
N LEU A 258 -5.60 37.69 2.49
CA LEU A 258 -6.77 38.42 1.97
C LEU A 258 -8.07 37.71 2.35
N SER A 259 -8.85 38.29 3.26
CA SER A 259 -10.14 37.76 3.67
C SER A 259 -11.25 38.15 2.69
N VAL A 260 -12.31 37.33 2.60
CA VAL A 260 -13.55 37.69 1.90
C VAL A 260 -14.14 39.00 2.44
N HIS A 261 -13.86 39.33 3.71
CA HIS A 261 -14.33 40.58 4.32
C HIS A 261 -13.60 41.85 3.88
N ASP A 262 -12.45 41.74 3.20
CA ASP A 262 -11.78 42.86 2.55
C ASP A 262 -12.49 43.24 1.23
N VAL A 263 -13.20 42.28 0.63
CA VAL A 263 -14.05 42.49 -0.55
C VAL A 263 -15.48 42.88 -0.14
N VAL A 264 -16.06 42.24 0.88
CA VAL A 264 -17.44 42.48 1.31
C VAL A 264 -17.61 42.81 2.79
N SER A 265 -18.32 43.91 3.08
CA SER A 265 -18.43 44.41 4.46
C SER A 265 -19.10 43.40 5.40
N ARG A 266 -18.36 42.90 6.40
CA ARG A 266 -18.77 42.01 7.50
C ARG A 266 -20.07 42.43 8.24
N ARG A 267 -20.44 43.71 8.17
CA ARG A 267 -21.70 44.24 8.73
C ARG A 267 -22.96 43.94 7.88
N ARG A 268 -22.78 43.71 6.59
CA ARG A 268 -23.86 43.42 5.61
C ARG A 268 -23.86 41.95 5.20
N TYR A 269 -22.71 41.31 5.31
CA TYR A 269 -22.45 39.89 5.06
C TYR A 269 -21.80 39.33 6.34
N PRO A 270 -22.57 39.03 7.39
CA PRO A 270 -22.04 38.35 8.56
C PRO A 270 -21.80 36.87 8.25
N GLU A 271 -20.79 36.29 8.91
CA GLU A 271 -20.47 34.87 8.79
C GLU A 271 -21.66 33.99 9.18
N GLY A 272 -21.86 32.87 8.48
CA GLY A 272 -22.95 31.92 8.73
C GLY A 272 -24.36 32.40 8.32
N GLU A 273 -24.57 33.68 7.99
CA GLU A 273 -25.90 34.22 7.63
C GLU A 273 -26.13 34.27 6.11
N ARG A 274 -27.16 33.56 5.62
CA ARG A 274 -27.58 33.60 4.21
C ARG A 274 -28.23 34.92 3.83
N CYS A 275 -27.74 35.54 2.76
CA CYS A 275 -28.17 36.84 2.24
C CYS A 275 -28.10 36.91 0.69
N GLU A 276 -28.43 38.07 0.11
CA GLU A 276 -28.39 38.29 -1.34
C GLU A 276 -26.95 38.56 -1.80
N HIS A 277 -26.45 37.81 -2.79
CA HIS A 277 -25.06 37.91 -3.24
C HIS A 277 -24.67 39.34 -3.64
N PRO A 278 -23.46 39.80 -3.26
CA PRO A 278 -22.99 41.17 -3.51
C PRO A 278 -23.02 41.62 -4.99
N LEU A 279 -22.93 40.68 -5.94
CA LEU A 279 -22.66 40.93 -7.35
C LEU A 279 -23.81 40.53 -8.28
N HIS A 280 -24.67 39.57 -7.88
CA HIS A 280 -25.86 39.19 -8.63
C HIS A 280 -27.02 38.69 -7.75
N GLY A 281 -28.25 39.17 -8.00
CA GLY A 281 -29.41 38.76 -7.21
C GLY A 281 -29.82 37.28 -7.38
N SER A 282 -30.82 36.88 -6.60
CA SER A 282 -31.55 35.61 -6.76
C SER A 282 -33.05 35.83 -6.53
N ASP A 283 -33.88 34.87 -6.95
CA ASP A 283 -35.33 34.93 -6.73
C ASP A 283 -35.73 34.80 -5.25
N THR A 284 -34.82 34.29 -4.40
CA THR A 284 -35.04 34.08 -2.96
C THR A 284 -34.39 35.15 -2.07
N GLY A 285 -33.38 35.88 -2.57
CA GLY A 285 -32.62 36.88 -1.80
C GLY A 285 -31.73 36.29 -0.70
N ALA A 286 -31.46 34.99 -0.74
CA ALA A 286 -30.70 34.24 0.26
C ALA A 286 -29.80 33.19 -0.42
N ASN A 287 -28.94 33.66 -1.33
CA ASN A 287 -28.13 32.83 -2.24
C ASN A 287 -26.61 33.01 -2.06
N PHE A 288 -26.18 33.71 -1.02
CA PHE A 288 -24.77 33.92 -0.68
C PHE A 288 -24.58 33.91 0.83
N MET A 289 -23.43 33.43 1.29
CA MET A 289 -23.02 33.39 2.68
C MET A 289 -21.49 33.39 2.71
N VAL A 290 -20.91 34.03 3.73
CA VAL A 290 -19.47 33.98 4.01
C VAL A 290 -19.30 32.97 5.14
N ASP A 291 -18.41 32.01 4.96
CA ASP A 291 -18.24 30.88 5.89
C ASP A 291 -17.54 31.35 7.20
N GLU A 292 -17.66 30.59 8.29
CA GLU A 292 -17.09 30.98 9.58
C GLU A 292 -15.56 31.08 9.49
N GLY A 293 -14.99 32.22 9.94
CA GLY A 293 -13.57 32.57 9.71
C GLY A 293 -13.41 33.69 8.67
N GLY A 294 -14.17 33.63 7.58
CA GLY A 294 -14.18 34.66 6.53
C GLY A 294 -13.19 34.45 5.39
N ASP A 295 -12.67 33.24 5.22
CA ASP A 295 -11.69 32.90 4.17
C ASP A 295 -12.37 32.43 2.87
N THR A 296 -13.55 31.83 3.00
CA THR A 296 -14.39 31.33 1.89
C THR A 296 -15.82 31.87 1.94
N TRP A 297 -16.51 31.75 0.80
CA TRP A 297 -17.94 32.06 0.64
C TRP A 297 -18.60 31.05 -0.29
N ARG A 298 -19.91 30.84 -0.09
CA ARG A 298 -20.73 29.93 -0.90
C ARG A 298 -21.87 30.63 -1.65
N CYS A 299 -22.12 30.25 -2.90
CA CYS A 299 -23.29 30.66 -3.66
C CYS A 299 -24.15 29.48 -4.18
N TRP A 300 -25.32 29.30 -3.57
CA TRP A 300 -26.33 28.31 -4.00
C TRP A 300 -27.06 28.63 -5.32
N ARG A 301 -26.73 29.72 -6.02
CA ARG A 301 -27.32 30.02 -7.34
C ARG A 301 -26.55 29.35 -8.48
N HIS A 302 -25.23 29.29 -8.35
CA HIS A 302 -24.32 28.67 -9.32
C HIS A 302 -23.61 27.44 -8.73
N ASP A 303 -23.99 27.06 -7.51
CA ASP A 303 -23.49 25.94 -6.72
C ASP A 303 -21.97 25.89 -6.61
N CYS A 304 -21.38 27.02 -6.22
CA CYS A 304 -19.93 27.19 -6.10
C CYS A 304 -19.54 27.71 -4.72
N THR A 305 -18.35 27.32 -4.27
CA THR A 305 -17.64 27.90 -3.13
C THR A 305 -16.37 28.57 -3.66
N GLY A 306 -15.94 29.69 -3.07
CA GLY A 306 -14.70 30.36 -3.49
C GLY A 306 -14.09 31.19 -2.37
N ASN A 307 -12.82 31.56 -2.54
CA ASN A 307 -12.11 32.45 -1.60
C ASN A 307 -12.25 33.94 -1.99
N ALA A 308 -11.52 34.82 -1.29
CA ALA A 308 -11.52 36.26 -1.55
C ALA A 308 -11.12 36.63 -2.99
N LEU A 309 -10.07 35.99 -3.54
CA LEU A 309 -9.59 36.26 -4.90
C LEU A 309 -10.63 35.87 -5.96
N HIS A 310 -11.35 34.75 -5.77
CA HIS A 310 -12.49 34.42 -6.63
C HIS A 310 -13.58 35.50 -6.60
N LEU A 311 -13.86 36.09 -5.42
CA LEU A 311 -14.86 37.15 -5.31
C LEU A 311 -14.41 38.45 -5.99
N VAL A 312 -13.11 38.80 -5.90
CA VAL A 312 -12.52 39.91 -6.65
C VAL A 312 -12.57 39.63 -8.16
N GLY A 313 -12.24 38.42 -8.61
CA GLY A 313 -12.34 38.01 -10.00
C GLY A 313 -13.76 38.19 -10.59
N VAL A 314 -14.79 37.86 -9.81
CA VAL A 314 -16.20 38.09 -10.19
C VAL A 314 -16.60 39.57 -10.10
N GLU A 315 -16.05 40.35 -9.16
CA GLU A 315 -16.32 41.80 -9.05
C GLU A 315 -15.71 42.59 -10.22
N GLN A 316 -14.45 42.28 -10.57
CA GLN A 316 -13.75 42.89 -11.70
C GLN A 316 -14.21 42.33 -13.06
N GLY A 317 -14.94 41.20 -13.06
CA GLY A 317 -15.51 40.58 -14.25
C GLY A 317 -14.51 39.81 -15.11
N VAL A 318 -13.42 39.32 -14.50
CA VAL A 318 -12.44 38.41 -15.12
C VAL A 318 -13.06 37.01 -15.26
N ILE A 319 -13.80 36.56 -14.24
CA ILE A 319 -14.51 35.28 -14.21
C ILE A 319 -15.99 35.49 -13.85
N SER A 320 -16.83 34.52 -14.20
CA SER A 320 -18.21 34.42 -13.71
C SER A 320 -18.26 33.55 -12.45
N CYS A 321 -19.30 33.76 -11.63
CA CYS A 321 -19.53 32.98 -10.42
C CYS A 321 -19.78 31.50 -10.77
N GLY A 322 -18.84 30.63 -10.38
CA GLY A 322 -18.87 29.18 -10.64
C GLY A 322 -18.02 28.68 -11.81
N ASP A 323 -17.28 29.55 -12.51
CA ASP A 323 -16.48 29.15 -13.69
C ASP A 323 -15.35 28.14 -13.37
N TRP A 324 -14.95 28.00 -12.10
CA TRP A 324 -13.87 27.12 -11.63
C TRP A 324 -14.33 25.68 -11.28
N ASN A 325 -15.64 25.45 -11.10
CA ASN A 325 -16.23 24.21 -10.56
C ASN A 325 -15.98 22.91 -11.35
N HIS A 326 -15.35 22.98 -12.53
CA HIS A 326 -15.23 21.84 -13.45
C HIS A 326 -13.80 21.54 -13.93
N THR A 327 -12.87 22.50 -13.81
CA THR A 327 -11.50 22.41 -14.34
C THR A 327 -10.47 23.18 -13.53
N GLY A 328 -10.86 23.86 -12.44
CA GLY A 328 -10.08 24.96 -11.87
C GLY A 328 -10.00 26.16 -12.83
N LEU A 329 -9.14 27.12 -12.52
CA LEU A 329 -8.82 28.27 -13.38
C LEU A 329 -7.40 28.13 -13.95
N GLU A 330 -7.22 28.40 -15.24
CA GLU A 330 -5.90 28.40 -15.88
C GLU A 330 -4.96 29.48 -15.29
N THR A 331 -3.65 29.25 -15.30
CA THR A 331 -2.62 30.16 -14.76
C THR A 331 -2.71 31.59 -15.34
N ASP A 332 -3.05 31.72 -16.62
CA ASP A 332 -3.27 33.03 -17.26
C ASP A 332 -4.50 33.75 -16.67
N THR A 333 -5.57 33.02 -16.33
CA THR A 333 -6.79 33.57 -15.70
C THR A 333 -6.51 34.00 -14.26
N TRP A 334 -5.75 33.20 -13.50
CA TRP A 334 -5.27 33.60 -12.18
C TRP A 334 -4.45 34.89 -12.24
N ARG A 335 -3.51 35.01 -13.19
CA ARG A 335 -2.72 36.24 -13.38
C ARG A 335 -3.61 37.46 -13.64
N GLU A 336 -4.65 37.33 -14.46
CA GLU A 336 -5.61 38.40 -14.73
C GLU A 336 -6.41 38.80 -13.46
N ILE A 337 -6.77 37.84 -12.60
CA ILE A 337 -7.39 38.12 -11.28
C ILE A 337 -6.42 38.89 -10.36
N PHE A 338 -5.16 38.45 -10.25
CA PHE A 338 -4.15 39.13 -9.44
C PHE A 338 -3.83 40.55 -9.95
N GLU A 339 -3.75 40.76 -11.26
CA GLU A 339 -3.54 42.09 -11.85
C GLU A 339 -4.75 43.00 -11.59
N ALA A 340 -5.97 42.52 -11.83
CA ALA A 340 -7.20 43.27 -11.56
C ALA A 340 -7.41 43.58 -10.06
N ALA A 341 -6.99 42.69 -9.17
CA ALA A 341 -7.03 42.91 -7.72
C ALA A 341 -6.03 44.00 -7.28
N ARG A 342 -4.81 44.02 -7.82
CA ARG A 342 -3.85 45.11 -7.57
C ARG A 342 -4.35 46.45 -8.15
N GLU A 343 -4.96 46.46 -9.34
CA GLU A 343 -5.60 47.67 -9.91
C GLU A 343 -6.79 48.17 -9.06
N ALA A 344 -7.56 47.26 -8.45
CA ALA A 344 -8.63 47.59 -7.51
C ALA A 344 -8.13 48.12 -6.15
N GLY A 345 -6.84 47.89 -5.83
CA GLY A 345 -6.17 48.43 -4.66
C GLY A 345 -6.02 47.45 -3.48
N TYR A 346 -6.09 46.15 -3.74
CA TYR A 346 -5.77 45.11 -2.75
C TYR A 346 -4.25 44.95 -2.58
N ASP A 347 -3.80 44.72 -1.34
CA ASP A 347 -2.38 44.66 -0.96
C ASP A 347 -1.84 43.24 -1.18
N LEU A 348 -1.49 42.92 -2.43
CA LEU A 348 -1.03 41.61 -2.88
C LEU A 348 0.45 41.69 -3.30
N PRO A 349 1.30 40.72 -2.95
CA PRO A 349 2.74 40.75 -3.24
C PRO A 349 3.00 40.92 -4.75
N ASP A 350 4.02 41.68 -5.12
CA ASP A 350 4.41 41.84 -6.52
C ASP A 350 5.04 40.54 -7.06
N TYR A 351 4.48 40.01 -8.14
CA TYR A 351 5.13 38.95 -8.91
C TYR A 351 6.20 39.59 -9.81
N GLU A 352 7.40 39.77 -9.26
CA GLU A 352 8.53 40.30 -10.03
C GLU A 352 9.04 39.23 -11.01
N ARG A 353 9.15 39.59 -12.30
CA ARG A 353 10.02 38.87 -13.22
C ARG A 353 11.47 39.16 -12.85
N PRO A 354 12.40 38.20 -13.01
CA PRO A 354 13.82 38.51 -13.04
C PRO A 354 14.16 39.26 -14.34
N ASP A 355 13.98 40.59 -14.33
CA ASP A 355 14.63 41.49 -15.30
C ASP A 355 16.13 41.57 -14.95
N GLY A 356 16.99 41.28 -15.94
CA GLY A 356 18.42 41.07 -15.70
C GLY A 356 19.27 42.31 -15.38
N ASP A 357 20.51 41.99 -14.99
CA ASP A 357 21.67 42.85 -14.66
C ASP A 357 21.77 43.48 -13.25
N ASP A 358 22.99 43.36 -12.69
CA ASP A 358 23.59 44.06 -11.54
C ASP A 358 23.28 43.64 -10.08
N VAL A 359 23.76 42.45 -9.68
CA VAL A 359 24.45 42.29 -8.38
C VAL A 359 25.82 41.61 -8.57
N GLU A 360 26.91 42.36 -8.34
CA GLU A 360 28.29 41.86 -8.49
C GLU A 360 28.67 40.83 -7.40
N HIS A 361 29.34 39.74 -7.80
CA HIS A 361 29.84 38.68 -6.91
C HIS A 361 30.88 39.15 -5.86
N THR A 362 31.05 38.35 -4.80
CA THR A 362 32.37 38.16 -4.17
C THR A 362 32.57 36.70 -3.77
N ALA A 363 33.44 35.99 -4.49
CA ALA A 363 33.68 34.56 -4.32
C ALA A 363 34.62 34.23 -3.13
N VAL A 364 34.43 33.04 -2.54
CA VAL A 364 35.45 32.34 -1.76
C VAL A 364 35.78 31.01 -2.44
N MET A 365 36.96 30.97 -3.05
CA MET A 365 37.55 29.78 -3.71
C MET A 365 38.71 29.27 -2.85
N LEU A 366 38.81 27.95 -2.65
CA LEU A 366 40.02 27.11 -2.40
C LEU A 366 39.60 25.80 -1.68
N GLY A 367 39.84 24.57 -2.18
CA GLY A 367 40.36 24.11 -3.47
C GLY A 367 41.28 22.88 -3.36
N SER A 368 40.93 21.75 -3.99
CA SER A 368 41.82 20.59 -4.22
C SER A 368 41.24 19.67 -5.32
N PRO A 369 42.04 18.96 -6.16
CA PRO A 369 41.58 18.61 -7.51
C PRO A 369 41.36 17.11 -7.75
N ARG A 370 40.08 16.69 -7.93
CA ARG A 370 39.67 15.48 -8.68
C ARG A 370 38.13 15.34 -8.75
N ARG A 371 37.53 15.79 -9.85
CA ARG A 371 36.40 15.20 -10.60
C ARG A 371 36.26 16.07 -11.87
N ARG A 372 35.87 15.49 -13.00
CA ARG A 372 35.64 16.19 -14.27
C ARG A 372 34.59 15.44 -15.05
N ALA A 373 33.74 16.22 -15.73
CA ALA A 373 32.75 15.83 -16.72
C ALA A 373 31.46 15.22 -16.16
N ALA A 374 30.51 16.10 -15.79
CA ALA A 374 29.09 15.93 -16.10
C ALA A 374 28.24 17.22 -15.87
N VAL A 375 28.73 18.45 -16.17
CA VAL A 375 27.82 19.61 -16.32
C VAL A 375 28.23 20.51 -17.49
N ASN A 376 27.26 21.27 -17.98
CA ASN A 376 27.15 21.80 -19.32
C ASN A 376 27.95 23.08 -19.57
N GLY A 377 28.92 23.01 -20.48
CA GLY A 377 29.38 24.18 -21.24
C GLY A 377 28.70 24.22 -22.61
N TRP A 378 27.70 25.08 -22.80
CA TRP A 378 27.11 25.32 -24.12
C TRP A 378 27.88 26.41 -24.88
N ASP A 379 28.61 25.98 -25.90
CA ASP A 379 29.16 26.84 -26.95
C ASP A 379 28.32 26.64 -28.22
N TRP A 380 27.55 27.66 -28.59
CA TRP A 380 26.61 27.70 -29.73
C TRP A 380 27.27 27.57 -31.13
N THR A 381 28.49 27.02 -31.21
CA THR A 381 29.23 26.80 -32.46
C THR A 381 29.61 25.34 -32.75
N ALA A 382 29.17 24.40 -31.91
CA ALA A 382 29.40 22.95 -32.08
C ALA A 382 28.15 22.22 -32.63
N ASP A 383 28.06 22.15 -33.96
CA ASP A 383 26.99 21.52 -34.77
C ASP A 383 27.11 19.96 -34.82
N ASP A 384 27.46 19.32 -33.69
CA ASP A 384 27.62 17.85 -33.53
C ASP A 384 27.58 17.47 -32.02
N ARG A 385 26.55 16.74 -31.55
CA ARG A 385 26.59 15.94 -30.29
C ARG A 385 25.76 14.65 -30.41
N ASP A 386 26.39 13.50 -30.15
CA ASP A 386 25.80 12.16 -30.12
C ASP A 386 25.05 11.85 -28.79
N GLY A 387 24.15 12.72 -28.31
CA GLY A 387 23.35 12.49 -27.09
C GLY A 387 22.06 11.72 -27.34
N LEU A 388 21.58 10.89 -26.39
CA LEU A 388 20.26 10.23 -26.50
C LEU A 388 19.18 11.12 -25.88
N THR A 389 18.14 11.47 -26.64
CA THR A 389 17.04 12.34 -26.17
C THR A 389 15.77 11.56 -25.81
N LEU A 390 14.91 12.15 -24.96
CA LEU A 390 13.64 11.55 -24.55
C LEU A 390 12.69 11.32 -25.75
N ASP A 391 12.64 12.26 -26.69
CA ASP A 391 11.81 12.13 -27.89
C ASP A 391 12.32 11.04 -28.84
N GLU A 392 13.64 10.86 -29.01
CA GLU A 392 14.17 9.72 -29.77
C GLU A 392 13.80 8.37 -29.15
N VAL A 393 13.70 8.27 -27.82
CA VAL A 393 13.23 7.04 -27.15
C VAL A 393 11.73 6.83 -27.33
N ARG A 394 10.93 7.91 -27.31
CA ARG A 394 9.49 7.86 -27.61
C ARG A 394 9.23 7.43 -29.06
N ASP A 395 9.93 8.02 -30.02
CA ASP A 395 9.85 7.66 -31.44
C ASP A 395 10.23 6.19 -31.67
N ARG A 396 11.34 5.70 -31.07
CA ARG A 396 11.71 4.27 -31.14
C ARG A 396 10.67 3.35 -30.51
N THR A 397 10.01 3.78 -29.44
CA THR A 397 8.93 3.01 -28.78
C THR A 397 7.72 2.91 -29.71
N VAL A 398 7.34 4.01 -30.36
CA VAL A 398 6.30 4.01 -31.40
C VAL A 398 6.66 3.09 -32.56
N ASP A 399 7.87 3.22 -33.13
CA ASP A 399 8.34 2.39 -34.24
C ASP A 399 8.29 0.89 -33.90
N ALA A 400 8.74 0.51 -32.70
CA ALA A 400 8.70 -0.89 -32.25
C ALA A 400 7.28 -1.42 -32.05
N ILE A 401 6.34 -0.58 -31.60
CA ILE A 401 4.91 -0.94 -31.52
C ILE A 401 4.33 -1.11 -32.94
N VAL A 402 4.62 -0.20 -33.86
CA VAL A 402 4.17 -0.28 -35.26
C VAL A 402 4.68 -1.56 -35.94
N ASP A 403 5.97 -1.88 -35.78
CA ASP A 403 6.58 -3.10 -36.31
C ASP A 403 5.87 -4.37 -35.78
N ALA A 404 5.48 -4.40 -34.50
CA ALA A 404 4.72 -5.51 -33.94
C ALA A 404 3.29 -5.63 -34.52
N ILE A 405 2.58 -4.51 -34.73
CA ILE A 405 1.24 -4.47 -35.36
C ILE A 405 1.28 -4.93 -36.83
N GLU A 406 2.27 -4.46 -37.59
CA GLU A 406 2.45 -4.83 -39.00
C GLU A 406 2.92 -6.27 -39.15
N GLY A 407 3.90 -6.69 -38.32
CA GLY A 407 4.42 -8.05 -38.27
C GLY A 407 3.40 -9.08 -37.79
N ARG A 408 2.38 -8.65 -37.04
CA ARG A 408 1.39 -9.50 -36.34
C ARG A 408 2.07 -10.50 -35.41
N THR A 409 3.10 -10.02 -34.72
CA THR A 409 3.80 -10.76 -33.68
C THR A 409 3.14 -10.47 -32.34
N ASP A 410 3.05 -11.49 -31.52
CA ASP A 410 2.74 -11.35 -30.11
C ASP A 410 4.05 -10.96 -29.40
N THR A 411 4.09 -9.75 -28.85
CA THR A 411 5.35 -9.08 -28.50
C THR A 411 5.30 -8.59 -27.06
N LEU A 412 6.40 -8.79 -26.34
CA LEU A 412 6.65 -8.17 -25.03
C LEU A 412 7.67 -7.06 -25.25
N LEU A 413 7.21 -5.82 -25.25
CA LEU A 413 8.05 -4.66 -25.49
C LEU A 413 8.57 -4.13 -24.15
N GLU A 414 9.89 -4.23 -23.96
CA GLU A 414 10.60 -3.62 -22.83
C GLU A 414 10.91 -2.16 -23.16
N ALA A 415 10.14 -1.26 -22.53
CA ALA A 415 10.18 0.18 -22.73
C ALA A 415 10.10 0.88 -21.36
N LEU A 416 11.25 1.40 -20.88
CA LEU A 416 11.38 2.05 -19.57
C LEU A 416 10.32 3.16 -19.35
N PRO A 417 9.87 3.44 -18.12
CA PRO A 417 8.90 4.51 -17.90
C PRO A 417 9.40 5.87 -18.41
N GLY A 418 8.48 6.73 -18.86
CA GLY A 418 8.79 7.97 -19.58
C GLY A 418 8.88 7.82 -21.12
N SER A 419 9.18 6.60 -21.62
CA SER A 419 9.26 6.26 -23.07
C SER A 419 7.94 6.39 -23.86
N GLY A 420 6.83 6.71 -23.19
CA GLY A 420 5.56 6.97 -23.85
C GLY A 420 4.76 5.73 -24.27
N LYS A 421 4.87 4.59 -23.58
CA LYS A 421 4.14 3.32 -23.86
C LYS A 421 2.68 3.49 -24.33
N THR A 422 1.81 3.98 -23.45
CA THR A 422 0.35 4.08 -23.69
C THR A 422 0.01 5.06 -24.82
N THR A 423 0.63 6.25 -24.79
CA THR A 423 0.58 7.26 -25.85
C THR A 423 1.09 6.71 -27.19
N GLY A 424 2.15 5.90 -27.17
CA GLY A 424 2.75 5.25 -28.32
C GLY A 424 1.84 4.19 -28.93
N ALA A 425 1.09 3.45 -28.12
CA ALA A 425 0.02 2.57 -28.59
C ALA A 425 -1.09 3.35 -29.32
N LEU A 426 -1.48 4.54 -28.84
CA LEU A 426 -2.42 5.42 -29.55
C LEU A 426 -1.85 5.97 -30.86
N ILE A 427 -0.60 6.42 -30.86
CA ILE A 427 0.10 6.88 -32.08
C ILE A 427 0.20 5.75 -33.11
N ALA A 428 0.59 4.54 -32.70
CA ALA A 428 0.69 3.39 -33.58
C ALA A 428 -0.69 2.94 -34.13
N THR A 429 -1.75 3.07 -33.32
CA THR A 429 -3.15 2.87 -33.75
C THR A 429 -3.52 3.88 -34.84
N GLU A 430 -3.21 5.17 -34.65
CA GLU A 430 -3.43 6.24 -35.65
C GLU A 430 -2.65 5.98 -36.95
N GLN A 431 -1.36 5.65 -36.86
CA GLN A 431 -0.49 5.45 -38.02
C GLN A 431 -0.85 4.21 -38.85
N THR A 432 -1.14 3.08 -38.19
CA THR A 432 -1.48 1.82 -38.87
C THR A 432 -2.93 1.79 -39.35
N GLY A 433 -3.82 2.55 -38.70
CA GLY A 433 -5.27 2.50 -38.93
C GLY A 433 -5.91 1.18 -38.47
N GLU A 434 -5.21 0.40 -37.66
CA GLU A 434 -5.72 -0.84 -37.07
C GLU A 434 -6.41 -0.53 -35.75
N LYS A 435 -7.49 -1.25 -35.43
CA LYS A 435 -8.28 -1.05 -34.22
C LYS A 435 -7.59 -1.64 -32.99
N ALA A 436 -7.61 -0.93 -31.86
CA ALA A 436 -6.87 -1.29 -30.65
C ALA A 436 -7.77 -1.45 -29.40
N THR A 437 -7.43 -2.40 -28.54
CA THR A 437 -7.99 -2.50 -27.19
C THR A 437 -6.84 -2.38 -26.21
N ILE A 438 -6.89 -1.36 -25.36
CA ILE A 438 -5.85 -1.04 -24.39
C ILE A 438 -6.33 -1.42 -23.00
N ALA A 439 -5.69 -2.44 -22.43
CA ALA A 439 -5.92 -2.89 -21.07
C ALA A 439 -4.87 -2.25 -20.13
N VAL A 440 -5.33 -1.56 -19.10
CA VAL A 440 -4.52 -0.86 -18.09
C VAL A 440 -5.02 -1.22 -16.68
N PRO A 441 -4.20 -1.09 -15.61
CA PRO A 441 -4.58 -1.52 -14.26
C PRO A 441 -5.71 -0.67 -13.65
N ARG A 442 -6.23 -1.08 -12.49
CA ARG A 442 -7.38 -0.43 -11.81
C ARG A 442 -7.10 0.98 -11.23
N GLY A 443 -5.91 1.53 -11.42
CA GLY A 443 -5.50 2.85 -10.92
C GLY A 443 -6.31 3.99 -11.55
N ASN A 444 -7.32 4.44 -10.81
CA ASN A 444 -8.14 5.64 -11.00
C ASN A 444 -8.99 5.70 -12.30
N ASN A 445 -10.21 6.23 -12.15
CA ASN A 445 -11.09 6.57 -13.29
C ASN A 445 -10.39 7.54 -14.28
N GLU A 446 -9.44 8.31 -13.76
CA GLU A 446 -8.52 9.22 -14.45
C GLU A 446 -7.72 8.56 -15.58
N MET A 447 -7.15 7.36 -15.40
CA MET A 447 -6.35 6.73 -16.48
C MET A 447 -7.22 6.37 -17.69
N TYR A 448 -8.39 5.77 -17.45
CA TYR A 448 -9.32 5.47 -18.54
C TYR A 448 -9.83 6.75 -19.21
N GLY A 449 -10.09 7.80 -18.43
CA GLY A 449 -10.46 9.13 -18.91
C GLY A 449 -9.36 9.78 -19.75
N ALA A 450 -8.10 9.71 -19.30
CA ALA A 450 -6.93 10.26 -19.97
C ALA A 450 -6.66 9.57 -21.31
N VAL A 451 -6.61 8.23 -21.34
CA VAL A 451 -6.40 7.47 -22.59
C VAL A 451 -7.54 7.73 -23.59
N LYS A 452 -8.80 7.79 -23.12
CA LYS A 452 -9.93 8.16 -23.97
C LYS A 452 -9.78 9.59 -24.51
N THR A 453 -9.43 10.55 -23.66
CA THR A 453 -9.28 11.96 -24.03
C THR A 453 -8.14 12.17 -25.02
N GLU A 454 -6.99 11.53 -24.81
CA GLU A 454 -5.86 11.59 -25.74
C GLU A 454 -6.22 10.96 -27.10
N ALA A 455 -6.92 9.82 -27.11
CA ALA A 455 -7.43 9.20 -28.33
C ALA A 455 -8.38 10.13 -29.10
N GLU A 456 -9.35 10.76 -28.41
CA GLU A 456 -10.29 11.71 -29.01
C GLU A 456 -9.60 12.98 -29.53
N GLN A 457 -8.56 13.48 -28.85
CA GLN A 457 -7.72 14.59 -29.32
C GLN A 457 -6.94 14.25 -30.60
N ARG A 458 -6.50 13.00 -30.75
CA ARG A 458 -5.90 12.45 -31.98
C ARG A 458 -6.94 12.16 -33.09
N GLY A 459 -8.23 12.32 -32.80
CA GLY A 459 -9.32 12.07 -33.75
C GLY A 459 -9.70 10.59 -33.89
N LEU A 460 -9.23 9.73 -32.99
CA LEU A 460 -9.68 8.34 -32.85
C LEU A 460 -10.97 8.29 -32.03
N SER A 461 -11.93 7.48 -32.45
CA SER A 461 -13.14 7.23 -31.66
C SER A 461 -12.84 6.25 -30.52
N ALA A 462 -13.08 6.67 -29.28
CA ALA A 462 -12.70 5.90 -28.09
C ALA A 462 -13.90 5.56 -27.19
N LYS A 463 -13.89 4.36 -26.60
CA LYS A 463 -14.87 3.95 -25.60
C LYS A 463 -14.20 3.25 -24.41
N VAL A 464 -14.54 3.72 -23.21
CA VAL A 464 -14.26 2.98 -21.96
C VAL A 464 -15.27 1.84 -21.82
N LEU A 465 -14.79 0.68 -21.37
CA LEU A 465 -15.60 -0.52 -21.18
C LEU A 465 -16.40 -0.45 -19.87
N PRO A 466 -17.65 -0.97 -19.82
CA PRO A 466 -18.49 -0.89 -18.62
C PRO A 466 -17.99 -1.78 -17.47
N ARG A 467 -18.05 -1.29 -16.23
CA ARG A 467 -17.68 -2.01 -15.01
C ARG A 467 -18.91 -2.26 -14.14
N VAL A 468 -18.97 -3.41 -13.44
CA VAL A 468 -20.12 -3.76 -12.59
C VAL A 468 -20.24 -2.81 -11.40
N PHE A 469 -19.12 -2.56 -10.71
CA PHE A 469 -18.95 -1.59 -9.63
C PHE A 469 -18.34 -0.27 -10.16
N GLY A 470 -18.92 0.27 -11.24
CA GLY A 470 -18.52 1.57 -11.78
C GLY A 470 -19.49 2.67 -11.32
N ASP A 471 -18.95 3.82 -10.95
CA ASP A 471 -19.73 4.99 -10.54
C ASP A 471 -20.47 5.66 -11.72
N ASP A 472 -21.41 6.54 -11.40
CA ASP A 472 -22.51 7.04 -12.26
C ASP A 472 -22.12 7.96 -13.44
N ASP A 473 -20.84 8.01 -13.84
CA ASP A 473 -20.30 8.85 -14.92
C ASP A 473 -20.71 8.40 -16.35
N GLY A 474 -21.92 7.87 -16.51
CA GLY A 474 -22.49 7.42 -17.78
C GLY A 474 -21.85 6.17 -18.37
N ASN A 475 -20.94 5.51 -17.64
CA ASN A 475 -20.19 4.36 -18.13
C ASN A 475 -20.77 2.99 -17.70
N GLY A 476 -22.00 2.98 -17.17
CA GLY A 476 -22.81 1.78 -16.99
C GLY A 476 -22.43 0.92 -15.78
N GLY A 477 -22.49 1.49 -14.58
CA GLY A 477 -22.54 0.73 -13.33
C GLY A 477 -23.80 -0.13 -13.20
N CYS A 478 -23.79 -1.07 -12.25
CA CYS A 478 -24.98 -1.79 -11.82
C CYS A 478 -25.52 -1.18 -10.52
N PRO A 479 -26.70 -0.52 -10.51
CA PRO A 479 -27.25 0.11 -9.30
C PRO A 479 -27.38 -0.78 -8.06
N THR A 480 -27.58 -2.08 -8.27
CA THR A 480 -27.66 -3.06 -7.17
C THR A 480 -26.27 -3.38 -6.58
N ALA A 481 -25.21 -3.26 -7.39
CA ALA A 481 -23.83 -3.51 -6.97
C ALA A 481 -23.15 -2.25 -6.38
N THR A 482 -23.46 -1.06 -6.90
CA THR A 482 -22.99 0.23 -6.35
C THR A 482 -23.59 0.52 -4.97
N GLY A 483 -24.86 0.12 -4.77
CA GLY A 483 -25.58 0.21 -3.51
C GLY A 483 -26.75 1.21 -3.48
N GLU A 484 -27.13 1.77 -4.63
CA GLU A 484 -28.28 2.69 -4.76
C GLU A 484 -29.59 2.11 -4.23
N HIS A 485 -29.74 0.78 -4.29
CA HIS A 485 -30.91 0.05 -3.77
C HIS A 485 -30.74 -0.43 -2.31
N GLY A 486 -29.74 0.08 -1.59
CA GLY A 486 -29.49 -0.19 -0.18
C GLY A 486 -28.47 -1.28 0.10
N GLU A 487 -27.82 -1.15 1.26
CA GLU A 487 -26.67 -1.94 1.69
C GLU A 487 -26.94 -3.46 1.75
N SER A 488 -28.13 -3.89 2.15
CA SER A 488 -28.48 -5.32 2.16
C SER A 488 -28.42 -5.96 0.76
N TRP A 489 -28.75 -5.22 -0.30
CA TRP A 489 -28.65 -5.71 -1.67
C TRP A 489 -27.21 -5.66 -2.19
N LYS A 490 -26.47 -4.59 -1.85
CA LYS A 490 -25.04 -4.47 -2.12
C LYS A 490 -24.28 -5.67 -1.52
N ASN A 491 -24.43 -5.91 -0.22
CA ASN A 491 -23.76 -6.99 0.49
C ASN A 491 -24.13 -8.39 -0.06
N SER A 492 -25.38 -8.56 -0.54
CA SER A 492 -25.79 -9.82 -1.21
C SER A 492 -25.11 -9.98 -2.56
N PHE A 493 -25.03 -8.91 -3.36
CA PHE A 493 -24.37 -8.90 -4.66
C PHE A 493 -22.85 -9.11 -4.50
N GLU A 494 -22.23 -8.43 -3.55
CA GLU A 494 -20.82 -8.58 -3.18
C GLU A 494 -20.51 -9.99 -2.65
N ARG A 495 -21.40 -10.60 -1.86
CA ARG A 495 -21.27 -12.02 -1.47
C ARG A 495 -21.20 -12.93 -2.67
N TRP A 496 -22.13 -12.81 -3.63
CA TRP A 496 -22.13 -13.66 -4.82
C TRP A 496 -20.93 -13.38 -5.72
N TYR A 497 -20.53 -12.11 -5.87
CA TYR A 497 -19.46 -11.69 -6.77
C TYR A 497 -18.06 -12.00 -6.24
N PHE A 498 -17.74 -11.52 -5.03
CA PHE A 498 -16.41 -11.67 -4.42
C PHE A 498 -16.27 -12.94 -3.59
N GLY A 499 -17.32 -13.35 -2.86
CA GLY A 499 -17.29 -14.56 -2.02
C GLY A 499 -17.55 -15.84 -2.81
N GLY A 500 -18.59 -15.86 -3.64
CA GLY A 500 -18.95 -16.98 -4.50
C GLY A 500 -18.26 -16.98 -5.87
N ASN A 501 -17.35 -16.02 -6.12
CA ASN A 501 -16.61 -15.84 -7.38
C ASN A 501 -17.48 -15.70 -8.66
N ALA A 502 -18.76 -15.31 -8.57
CA ALA A 502 -19.62 -15.16 -9.74
C ALA A 502 -19.37 -13.87 -10.53
N THR A 503 -19.47 -13.93 -11.85
CA THR A 503 -19.47 -12.72 -12.69
C THR A 503 -20.79 -11.98 -12.59
N GLY A 504 -20.77 -10.68 -12.89
CA GLY A 504 -21.99 -9.87 -12.98
C GLY A 504 -23.00 -10.45 -13.99
N GLN A 505 -22.55 -11.08 -15.07
CA GLN A 505 -23.42 -11.76 -16.03
C GLN A 505 -24.09 -13.01 -15.44
N GLU A 506 -23.36 -13.83 -14.68
CA GLU A 506 -23.92 -15.00 -13.99
C GLU A 506 -24.99 -14.58 -12.97
N ILE A 507 -24.74 -13.53 -12.18
CA ILE A 507 -25.71 -12.96 -11.22
C ILE A 507 -27.02 -12.53 -11.91
N HIS A 508 -26.93 -11.74 -12.99
CA HIS A 508 -28.13 -11.30 -13.71
C HIS A 508 -28.86 -12.45 -14.43
N SER A 509 -28.12 -13.46 -14.92
CA SER A 509 -28.71 -14.61 -15.61
C SER A 509 -29.45 -15.53 -14.64
N TYR A 510 -28.81 -15.88 -13.52
CA TYR A 510 -29.42 -16.72 -12.48
C TYR A 510 -30.68 -16.09 -11.89
N ALA A 511 -30.65 -14.78 -11.62
CA ALA A 511 -31.80 -14.06 -11.10
C ALA A 511 -33.01 -14.15 -12.07
N ALA A 512 -32.77 -13.91 -13.36
CA ALA A 512 -33.78 -14.03 -14.40
C ALA A 512 -34.33 -15.47 -14.56
N GLU A 513 -33.48 -16.49 -14.45
CA GLU A 513 -33.88 -17.90 -14.53
C GLU A 513 -34.73 -18.37 -13.34
N ASN A 514 -34.44 -17.86 -12.14
CA ASN A 514 -35.15 -18.22 -10.90
C ASN A 514 -36.34 -17.31 -10.57
N GLY A 515 -36.58 -16.26 -11.37
CA GLY A 515 -37.65 -15.29 -11.12
C GLY A 515 -37.37 -14.37 -9.93
N ILE A 516 -36.09 -14.13 -9.63
CA ILE A 516 -35.63 -13.12 -8.70
C ILE A 516 -35.53 -11.82 -9.50
N GLU A 517 -36.35 -10.83 -9.16
CA GLU A 517 -36.30 -9.50 -9.77
C GLU A 517 -35.22 -8.70 -9.02
N LEU A 518 -34.06 -8.49 -9.66
CA LEU A 518 -33.01 -7.65 -9.08
C LEU A 518 -33.48 -6.18 -9.09
N PRO A 519 -33.19 -5.37 -8.06
CA PRO A 519 -33.65 -3.98 -8.01
C PRO A 519 -33.27 -3.14 -9.24
N CYS A 520 -32.07 -3.35 -9.80
CA CYS A 520 -31.62 -2.69 -11.04
C CYS A 520 -32.42 -3.06 -12.30
N GLN A 521 -33.34 -4.03 -12.21
CA GLN A 521 -34.23 -4.48 -13.29
C GLN A 521 -35.70 -4.02 -13.09
N GLU A 522 -36.06 -3.41 -11.97
CA GLU A 522 -37.46 -2.99 -11.69
C GLU A 522 -37.99 -1.98 -12.73
N ASP A 523 -37.16 -1.03 -13.16
CA ASP A 523 -37.49 -0.03 -14.19
C ASP A 523 -37.17 -0.50 -15.63
N GLY A 524 -36.69 -1.73 -15.82
CA GLY A 524 -36.45 -2.33 -17.14
C GLY A 524 -35.19 -3.20 -17.22
N GLU A 525 -34.26 -2.83 -18.10
CA GLU A 525 -32.98 -3.52 -18.21
C GLU A 525 -31.91 -2.80 -17.40
N CYS A 526 -31.13 -3.56 -16.62
CA CYS A 526 -30.03 -3.05 -15.83
C CYS A 526 -29.09 -2.15 -16.67
N PRO A 527 -28.75 -0.92 -16.21
CA PRO A 527 -27.87 0.00 -16.93
C PRO A 527 -26.53 -0.61 -17.34
N HIS A 528 -25.91 -1.43 -16.49
CA HIS A 528 -24.69 -2.17 -16.82
C HIS A 528 -24.86 -3.10 -18.02
N THR A 529 -25.91 -3.92 -18.03
CA THR A 529 -26.22 -4.85 -19.13
C THR A 529 -26.53 -4.09 -20.42
N ALA A 530 -27.22 -2.96 -20.32
CA ALA A 530 -27.48 -2.08 -21.46
C ALA A 530 -26.19 -1.43 -22.01
N ALA A 531 -25.25 -1.04 -21.16
CA ALA A 531 -23.98 -0.41 -21.55
C ALA A 531 -23.04 -1.35 -22.33
N TRP A 532 -23.16 -2.66 -22.16
CA TRP A 532 -22.48 -3.68 -22.97
C TRP A 532 -23.08 -3.86 -24.37
N ARG A 533 -24.25 -3.28 -24.68
CA ARG A 533 -24.88 -3.35 -26.01
C ARG A 533 -24.38 -2.25 -26.97
N PHE A 534 -23.08 -2.28 -27.25
CA PHE A 534 -22.46 -1.48 -28.32
C PHE A 534 -21.87 -2.41 -29.39
N ASP A 535 -21.58 -1.89 -30.58
CA ASP A 535 -20.75 -2.61 -31.56
C ASP A 535 -19.28 -2.23 -31.30
N PRO A 536 -18.39 -3.18 -30.95
CA PRO A 536 -16.96 -2.92 -30.86
C PRO A 536 -16.38 -2.35 -32.15
N ASP A 537 -16.99 -2.57 -33.32
CA ASP A 537 -16.52 -2.02 -34.59
C ASP A 537 -16.90 -0.54 -34.83
N ASP A 538 -17.75 0.08 -33.99
CA ASP A 538 -18.07 1.52 -34.09
C ASP A 538 -16.99 2.44 -33.49
N TYR A 539 -15.97 1.86 -32.83
CA TYR A 539 -14.88 2.57 -32.17
C TYR A 539 -13.51 2.20 -32.76
N ASP A 540 -12.55 3.09 -32.70
CA ASP A 540 -11.15 2.81 -33.06
C ASP A 540 -10.40 2.22 -31.86
N VAL A 541 -10.58 2.81 -30.67
CA VAL A 541 -9.94 2.42 -29.41
C VAL A 541 -10.98 1.96 -28.39
N LEU A 542 -10.75 0.80 -27.75
CA LEU A 542 -11.43 0.39 -26.53
C LEU A 542 -10.46 0.46 -25.36
N VAL A 543 -10.91 0.95 -24.21
CA VAL A 543 -10.08 1.13 -23.01
C VAL A 543 -10.74 0.46 -21.82
N GLY A 544 -9.98 -0.25 -20.99
CA GLY A 544 -10.49 -0.75 -19.72
C GLY A 544 -9.49 -1.60 -18.94
N HIS A 545 -10.00 -2.29 -17.93
CA HIS A 545 -9.23 -3.22 -17.12
C HIS A 545 -8.80 -4.51 -17.85
N TYR A 546 -7.71 -5.14 -17.41
CA TYR A 546 -7.22 -6.47 -17.83
C TYR A 546 -8.33 -7.52 -17.93
N ASN A 547 -9.21 -7.61 -16.93
CA ASN A 547 -10.28 -8.61 -16.88
C ASN A 547 -11.30 -8.49 -18.02
N HIS A 548 -11.36 -7.36 -18.74
CA HIS A 548 -12.19 -7.26 -19.95
C HIS A 548 -11.66 -8.10 -21.11
N LEU A 549 -10.38 -8.50 -21.11
CA LEU A 549 -9.77 -9.30 -22.17
C LEU A 549 -10.31 -10.74 -22.23
N HIS A 550 -10.98 -11.22 -21.18
CA HIS A 550 -11.80 -12.44 -21.20
C HIS A 550 -13.02 -12.33 -22.13
N ASN A 551 -13.44 -11.11 -22.49
CA ASN A 551 -14.55 -10.91 -23.41
C ASN A 551 -14.03 -10.85 -24.86
N ASP A 552 -14.18 -11.97 -25.57
CA ASP A 552 -13.85 -12.13 -26.99
C ASP A 552 -14.36 -10.98 -27.89
N SER A 553 -15.49 -10.34 -27.56
CA SER A 553 -16.02 -9.23 -28.35
C SER A 553 -15.15 -7.98 -28.35
N VAL A 554 -14.36 -7.74 -27.29
CA VAL A 554 -13.47 -6.56 -27.20
C VAL A 554 -12.06 -6.83 -27.71
N THR A 555 -11.66 -8.09 -27.95
CA THR A 555 -10.31 -8.44 -28.44
C THR A 555 -10.31 -8.87 -29.90
N LYS A 556 -11.40 -9.49 -30.37
CA LYS A 556 -11.53 -10.04 -31.73
C LYS A 556 -11.25 -9.03 -32.84
N GLY A 557 -10.28 -9.36 -33.69
CA GLY A 557 -9.87 -8.57 -34.84
C GLY A 557 -9.06 -7.31 -34.52
N ARG A 558 -8.82 -7.04 -33.23
CA ARG A 558 -8.10 -5.85 -32.73
C ARG A 558 -6.67 -6.19 -32.33
N VAL A 559 -5.80 -5.19 -32.34
CA VAL A 559 -4.54 -5.22 -31.57
C VAL A 559 -4.91 -5.14 -30.10
N THR A 560 -4.39 -6.03 -29.26
CA THR A 560 -4.65 -6.01 -27.81
C THR A 560 -3.39 -5.57 -27.08
N PHE A 561 -3.42 -4.39 -26.47
CA PHE A 561 -2.36 -3.89 -25.62
C PHE A 561 -2.62 -4.27 -24.16
N VAL A 562 -1.57 -4.68 -23.46
CA VAL A 562 -1.56 -4.88 -22.00
C VAL A 562 -0.44 -4.01 -21.45
N ASP A 563 -0.80 -2.92 -20.75
CA ASP A 563 0.15 -1.94 -20.21
C ASP A 563 0.40 -2.21 -18.73
N GLU A 564 1.67 -2.41 -18.36
CA GLU A 564 2.14 -2.97 -17.08
C GLU A 564 1.70 -4.44 -16.82
N TYR A 565 2.40 -5.11 -15.90
CA TYR A 565 2.18 -6.52 -15.59
C TYR A 565 0.83 -6.78 -14.90
N PRO A 566 -0.02 -7.71 -15.41
CA PRO A 566 -1.33 -8.00 -14.83
C PRO A 566 -1.26 -9.12 -13.77
N ASP A 567 -1.46 -8.79 -12.50
CA ASP A 567 -1.53 -9.77 -11.41
C ASP A 567 -2.96 -10.29 -11.13
N ASP A 568 -4.01 -9.65 -11.65
CA ASP A 568 -5.43 -10.03 -11.50
C ASP A 568 -5.84 -11.45 -11.98
N TYR A 569 -5.04 -12.11 -12.83
CA TYR A 569 -5.41 -13.40 -13.45
C TYR A 569 -5.19 -14.63 -12.54
N GLU A 570 -4.58 -14.47 -11.37
CA GLU A 570 -4.55 -15.52 -10.34
C GLU A 570 -5.74 -15.36 -9.39
N GLN A 571 -6.51 -16.45 -9.20
CA GLN A 571 -7.55 -16.55 -8.18
C GLN A 571 -7.20 -17.65 -7.16
N ALA A 572 -7.58 -17.47 -5.90
CA ALA A 572 -7.25 -18.40 -4.83
C ALA A 572 -8.49 -18.75 -4.00
N ILE A 573 -8.73 -20.04 -3.81
CA ILE A 573 -9.72 -20.58 -2.86
C ILE A 573 -8.95 -21.01 -1.62
N THR A 574 -9.03 -20.20 -0.56
CA THR A 574 -8.23 -20.37 0.67
C THR A 574 -8.72 -21.52 1.54
N ASP A 575 -10.03 -21.71 1.65
CA ASP A 575 -10.64 -22.92 2.24
C ASP A 575 -11.53 -23.61 1.19
N PRO A 576 -10.98 -24.51 0.37
CA PRO A 576 -11.76 -25.26 -0.60
C PRO A 576 -12.64 -26.34 0.05
N ALA A 577 -12.54 -26.61 1.36
CA ALA A 577 -13.22 -27.75 1.95
C ALA A 577 -14.74 -27.62 1.92
N GLN A 578 -15.27 -26.43 2.21
CA GLN A 578 -16.70 -26.11 2.18
C GLN A 578 -17.23 -26.14 0.73
N SER A 579 -16.63 -25.37 -0.17
CA SER A 579 -17.11 -25.20 -1.54
C SER A 579 -16.96 -26.45 -2.40
N VAL A 580 -15.88 -27.22 -2.26
CA VAL A 580 -15.74 -28.52 -2.92
C VAL A 580 -16.73 -29.54 -2.38
N SER A 581 -16.99 -29.57 -1.06
CA SER A 581 -18.00 -30.48 -0.49
C SER A 581 -19.41 -30.12 -0.97
N HIS A 582 -19.75 -28.83 -1.10
CA HIS A 582 -21.03 -28.38 -1.66
C HIS A 582 -21.18 -28.79 -3.14
N PHE A 583 -20.13 -28.61 -3.94
CA PHE A 583 -20.11 -29.04 -5.34
C PHE A 583 -20.25 -30.56 -5.50
N LEU A 584 -19.56 -31.35 -4.68
CA LEU A 584 -19.67 -32.81 -4.71
C LEU A 584 -21.06 -33.28 -4.26
N ALA A 585 -21.61 -32.72 -3.18
CA ALA A 585 -22.95 -33.03 -2.68
C ALA A 585 -24.08 -32.64 -3.65
N SER A 586 -23.84 -31.67 -4.54
CA SER A 586 -24.77 -31.30 -5.62
C SER A 586 -24.55 -32.09 -6.92
N THR A 587 -23.54 -32.96 -6.98
CA THR A 587 -23.12 -33.70 -8.20
C THR A 587 -23.03 -35.21 -7.95
N ASP A 588 -24.20 -35.87 -7.87
CA ASP A 588 -24.40 -37.34 -7.68
C ASP A 588 -23.59 -38.28 -8.63
N GLU A 589 -22.97 -37.72 -9.67
CA GLU A 589 -22.25 -38.44 -10.74
C GLU A 589 -20.75 -38.62 -10.45
N LEU A 590 -20.21 -37.87 -9.50
CA LEU A 590 -18.81 -37.98 -9.05
C LEU A 590 -18.69 -39.07 -7.97
N PRO A 591 -17.57 -39.83 -7.91
CA PRO A 591 -17.42 -40.98 -7.03
C PRO A 591 -16.92 -40.63 -5.61
N PHE A 592 -17.13 -39.38 -5.18
CA PHE A 592 -16.65 -38.82 -3.90
C PHE A 592 -17.80 -38.15 -3.15
N ASP A 593 -17.92 -38.42 -1.84
CA ASP A 593 -19.01 -37.90 -1.02
C ASP A 593 -18.78 -36.44 -0.56
N ASP A 594 -17.54 -36.07 -0.23
CA ASP A 594 -17.13 -34.74 0.26
C ASP A 594 -15.63 -34.46 0.00
N TYR A 595 -15.12 -33.29 0.39
CA TYR A 595 -13.71 -32.90 0.24
C TYR A 595 -12.72 -33.85 0.95
N THR A 596 -13.09 -34.41 2.10
CA THR A 596 -12.22 -35.37 2.82
C THR A 596 -12.17 -36.70 2.07
N ASP A 597 -13.32 -37.21 1.62
CA ASP A 597 -13.40 -38.42 0.81
C ASP A 597 -12.64 -38.27 -0.53
N LEU A 598 -12.72 -37.09 -1.15
CA LEU A 598 -11.88 -36.70 -2.30
C LEU A 598 -10.39 -36.77 -1.94
N LEU A 599 -9.93 -36.15 -0.85
CA LEU A 599 -8.51 -36.15 -0.48
C LEU A 599 -7.96 -37.55 -0.16
N GLU A 600 -8.75 -38.40 0.51
CA GLU A 600 -8.37 -39.78 0.80
C GLU A 600 -8.34 -40.65 -0.47
N ARG A 601 -9.34 -40.52 -1.35
CA ARG A 601 -9.56 -41.45 -2.46
C ARG A 601 -9.13 -40.94 -3.84
N ARG A 602 -8.68 -39.70 -3.99
CA ARG A 602 -8.12 -39.15 -5.26
C ARG A 602 -6.92 -39.93 -5.81
N THR A 603 -6.29 -40.78 -5.00
CA THR A 603 -5.19 -41.67 -5.43
C THR A 603 -5.66 -43.07 -5.87
N GLU A 604 -6.93 -43.42 -5.66
CA GLU A 604 -7.50 -44.71 -6.06
C GLU A 604 -7.71 -44.78 -7.58
N PRO A 605 -7.22 -45.81 -8.29
CA PRO A 605 -7.22 -45.80 -9.76
C PRO A 605 -8.59 -45.74 -10.44
N GLU A 606 -9.62 -46.40 -9.88
CA GLU A 606 -10.96 -46.42 -10.49
C GLU A 606 -11.72 -45.10 -10.22
N PRO A 607 -11.92 -44.64 -8.96
CA PRO A 607 -12.57 -43.34 -8.69
C PRO A 607 -11.88 -42.16 -9.38
N ARG A 608 -10.54 -42.12 -9.39
CA ARG A 608 -9.80 -41.05 -10.09
C ARG A 608 -10.07 -41.06 -11.59
N ALA A 609 -10.07 -42.23 -12.22
CA ALA A 609 -10.29 -42.34 -13.66
C ALA A 609 -11.72 -41.99 -14.06
N ASP A 610 -12.72 -42.42 -13.29
CA ASP A 610 -14.14 -42.14 -13.56
C ASP A 610 -14.43 -40.63 -13.39
N ALA A 611 -13.90 -40.00 -12.34
CA ALA A 611 -14.05 -38.56 -12.12
C ALA A 611 -13.33 -37.70 -13.17
N LEU A 612 -12.08 -38.04 -13.55
CA LEU A 612 -11.37 -37.33 -14.62
C LEU A 612 -12.06 -37.51 -15.99
N ALA A 613 -12.74 -38.63 -16.23
CA ALA A 613 -13.57 -38.81 -17.41
C ALA A 613 -14.80 -37.90 -17.38
N TRP A 614 -15.48 -37.75 -16.23
CA TRP A 614 -16.59 -36.80 -16.07
C TRP A 614 -16.16 -35.35 -16.34
N PHE A 615 -15.02 -34.92 -15.81
CA PHE A 615 -14.43 -33.60 -16.08
C PHE A 615 -13.95 -33.42 -17.54
N THR A 616 -13.98 -34.43 -18.40
CA THR A 616 -13.66 -34.21 -19.82
C THR A 616 -14.75 -33.42 -20.56
N ASP A 617 -16.02 -33.58 -20.14
CA ASP A 617 -17.18 -32.96 -20.77
C ASP A 617 -17.88 -31.90 -19.88
N ASN A 618 -17.53 -31.81 -18.58
CA ASN A 618 -18.22 -30.99 -17.57
C ASN A 618 -17.28 -30.06 -16.77
N LEU A 619 -16.09 -29.74 -17.31
CA LEU A 619 -15.13 -28.87 -16.64
C LEU A 619 -15.24 -27.43 -17.12
N GLY A 620 -15.57 -26.55 -16.18
CA GLY A 620 -15.73 -25.11 -16.35
C GLY A 620 -16.20 -24.50 -15.03
N ARG A 621 -16.43 -23.20 -15.02
CA ARG A 621 -17.09 -22.49 -13.91
C ARG A 621 -18.57 -22.91 -13.80
N ASP A 622 -19.08 -22.96 -12.58
CA ASP A 622 -20.52 -23.13 -12.32
C ASP A 622 -21.05 -22.01 -11.44
N GLY A 623 -21.31 -20.84 -12.05
CA GLY A 623 -21.83 -19.66 -11.36
C GLY A 623 -23.09 -19.89 -10.52
N ARG A 624 -23.84 -20.98 -10.72
CA ARG A 624 -25.01 -21.33 -9.88
C ARG A 624 -24.62 -21.68 -8.45
N GLN A 625 -23.41 -22.20 -8.22
CA GLN A 625 -22.91 -22.55 -6.89
C GLN A 625 -22.79 -21.30 -5.99
N ALA A 626 -22.45 -20.15 -6.58
CA ALA A 626 -22.19 -18.90 -5.86
C ALA A 626 -23.39 -18.30 -5.10
N PHE A 627 -24.62 -18.75 -5.39
CA PHE A 627 -25.83 -18.23 -4.75
C PHE A 627 -26.17 -18.94 -3.44
N ASP A 628 -25.71 -20.18 -3.27
CA ASP A 628 -25.79 -20.89 -1.99
C ASP A 628 -24.77 -20.29 -1.01
N ASP A 629 -24.96 -20.49 0.30
CA ASP A 629 -24.08 -19.89 1.32
C ASP A 629 -22.74 -20.63 1.46
N ASP A 630 -22.69 -21.90 1.04
CA ASP A 630 -21.51 -22.79 1.11
C ASP A 630 -20.81 -22.98 -0.26
N GLY A 631 -21.28 -22.34 -1.34
CA GLY A 631 -20.90 -22.65 -2.73
C GLY A 631 -20.02 -21.59 -3.42
N ASP A 632 -19.21 -22.03 -4.38
CA ASP A 632 -18.27 -21.20 -5.15
C ASP A 632 -18.29 -21.59 -6.64
N ALA A 633 -18.35 -20.60 -7.54
CA ALA A 633 -18.33 -20.80 -9.00
C ALA A 633 -17.06 -21.53 -9.50
N LEU A 634 -15.94 -21.43 -8.77
CA LEU A 634 -14.66 -22.06 -9.07
C LEU A 634 -14.52 -23.48 -8.47
N ALA A 635 -15.46 -23.94 -7.63
CA ALA A 635 -15.40 -25.26 -6.98
C ALA A 635 -15.19 -26.46 -7.94
N PRO A 636 -15.77 -26.50 -9.17
CA PRO A 636 -15.48 -27.59 -10.12
C PRO A 636 -14.01 -27.57 -10.59
N LEU A 637 -13.45 -26.38 -10.85
CA LEU A 637 -12.06 -26.19 -11.27
C LEU A 637 -11.08 -26.55 -10.15
N ALA A 638 -11.43 -26.22 -8.90
CA ALA A 638 -10.64 -26.60 -7.73
C ALA A 638 -10.67 -28.10 -7.46
N THR A 639 -11.85 -28.73 -7.56
CA THR A 639 -12.01 -30.19 -7.47
C THR A 639 -11.16 -30.91 -8.53
N PHE A 640 -11.20 -30.42 -9.78
CA PHE A 640 -10.34 -30.93 -10.84
C PHE A 640 -8.86 -30.73 -10.53
N THR A 641 -8.46 -29.57 -9.99
CA THR A 641 -7.06 -29.29 -9.62
C THR A 641 -6.54 -30.25 -8.57
N ILE A 642 -7.31 -30.50 -7.50
CA ILE A 642 -7.00 -31.46 -6.45
C ILE A 642 -6.92 -32.90 -7.02
N LEU A 643 -7.77 -33.25 -7.99
CA LEU A 643 -7.83 -34.60 -8.56
C LEU A 643 -6.76 -34.88 -9.63
N ALA A 644 -6.48 -33.89 -10.48
CA ALA A 644 -5.55 -33.98 -11.61
C ALA A 644 -4.11 -33.61 -11.23
N GLY A 645 -3.90 -32.95 -10.08
CA GLY A 645 -2.60 -32.49 -9.60
C GLY A 645 -1.51 -33.57 -9.63
N GLU A 646 -0.35 -33.19 -10.16
CA GLU A 646 0.91 -33.95 -10.08
C GLU A 646 1.87 -33.21 -9.14
N SER A 647 2.39 -33.89 -8.12
CA SER A 647 3.32 -33.28 -7.15
C SER A 647 4.65 -32.92 -7.81
N LEU A 648 5.06 -31.66 -7.64
CA LEU A 648 6.35 -31.16 -8.09
C LEU A 648 7.47 -31.41 -7.05
N GLY A 649 7.12 -31.83 -5.84
CA GLY A 649 8.09 -32.14 -4.77
C GLY A 649 8.49 -30.96 -3.88
N ASN A 650 7.83 -29.81 -4.01
CA ASN A 650 8.00 -28.60 -3.21
C ASN A 650 6.67 -28.14 -2.59
N GLU A 651 6.00 -29.06 -1.86
CA GLU A 651 4.61 -28.97 -1.36
C GLU A 651 3.50 -28.80 -2.42
N PHE A 652 3.73 -28.12 -3.55
CA PHE A 652 2.74 -27.89 -4.59
C PHE A 652 2.45 -29.13 -5.48
N GLU A 653 1.18 -29.30 -5.83
CA GLU A 653 0.70 -30.20 -6.88
C GLU A 653 0.14 -29.38 -8.04
N ARG A 654 0.63 -29.60 -9.28
CA ARG A 654 0.23 -28.84 -10.47
C ARG A 654 -0.74 -29.63 -11.34
N ALA A 655 -1.88 -29.03 -11.65
CA ALA A 655 -2.82 -29.50 -12.66
C ALA A 655 -2.74 -28.63 -13.93
N ARG A 656 -2.90 -29.25 -15.10
CA ARG A 656 -3.09 -28.55 -16.38
C ARG A 656 -4.51 -28.79 -16.85
N PHE A 657 -5.24 -27.71 -17.13
CA PHE A 657 -6.59 -27.80 -17.67
C PHE A 657 -6.55 -28.24 -19.14
N PRO A 658 -7.54 -29.03 -19.61
CA PRO A 658 -7.74 -29.33 -21.02
C PRO A 658 -7.98 -28.05 -21.81
N ALA A 659 -7.48 -27.97 -23.05
CA ALA A 659 -7.66 -26.81 -23.94
C ALA A 659 -9.11 -26.58 -24.46
N ALA A 660 -10.09 -27.22 -23.83
CA ALA A 660 -11.53 -26.97 -24.04
C ALA A 660 -12.17 -26.26 -22.83
N CYS A 661 -11.41 -26.06 -21.75
CA CYS A 661 -11.77 -25.24 -20.60
C CYS A 661 -11.23 -23.83 -20.85
N ASP A 662 -12.11 -22.90 -21.24
CA ASP A 662 -11.74 -21.50 -21.50
C ASP A 662 -11.59 -20.69 -20.19
N ASP A 663 -12.02 -21.24 -19.05
CA ASP A 663 -12.05 -20.55 -17.75
C ASP A 663 -10.70 -20.54 -17.01
N ALA A 664 -9.86 -21.57 -17.18
CA ALA A 664 -8.60 -21.73 -16.45
C ALA A 664 -7.58 -22.52 -17.27
N HIS A 665 -6.29 -22.15 -17.16
CA HIS A 665 -5.19 -22.84 -17.86
C HIS A 665 -4.39 -23.76 -16.95
N LEU A 666 -4.12 -23.33 -15.72
CA LEU A 666 -3.33 -24.07 -14.74
C LEU A 666 -3.97 -23.96 -13.35
N GLY A 667 -3.85 -25.02 -12.57
CA GLY A 667 -4.22 -25.05 -11.17
C GLY A 667 -3.07 -25.53 -10.32
N LEU A 668 -2.91 -24.97 -9.13
CA LEU A 668 -1.99 -25.44 -8.10
C LEU A 668 -2.78 -25.78 -6.85
N PHE A 669 -2.49 -26.93 -6.24
CA PHE A 669 -2.92 -27.25 -4.89
C PHE A 669 -1.71 -27.14 -3.95
N ASP A 670 -1.78 -26.20 -3.02
CA ASP A 670 -0.83 -26.05 -1.92
C ASP A 670 -1.19 -27.06 -0.83
N ARG A 671 -0.33 -28.05 -0.62
CA ARG A 671 -0.57 -29.10 0.39
C ARG A 671 -0.24 -28.69 1.82
N GLU A 672 0.48 -27.58 2.01
CA GLU A 672 0.86 -27.06 3.31
C GLU A 672 -0.30 -26.27 3.92
N ASP A 673 -0.83 -25.31 3.15
CA ASP A 673 -1.91 -24.42 3.61
C ASP A 673 -3.31 -24.97 3.26
N GLY A 674 -3.40 -25.94 2.34
CA GLY A 674 -4.69 -26.47 1.84
C GLY A 674 -5.35 -25.61 0.76
N VAL A 675 -4.67 -24.57 0.28
CA VAL A 675 -5.19 -23.58 -0.69
C VAL A 675 -5.16 -24.13 -2.11
N VAL A 676 -6.18 -23.81 -2.91
CA VAL A 676 -6.15 -24.01 -4.37
C VAL A 676 -5.99 -22.68 -5.07
N HIS A 677 -4.96 -22.57 -5.91
CA HIS A 677 -4.75 -21.42 -6.80
C HIS A 677 -5.09 -21.79 -8.25
N LEU A 678 -5.75 -20.89 -8.97
CA LEU A 678 -6.16 -21.05 -10.36
C LEU A 678 -5.60 -19.87 -11.18
N LEU A 679 -4.80 -20.17 -12.20
CA LEU A 679 -4.33 -19.19 -13.16
C LEU A 679 -5.26 -19.19 -14.37
N MET A 680 -5.98 -18.09 -14.52
CA MET A 680 -7.08 -17.89 -15.47
C MET A 680 -6.73 -16.74 -16.43
N PRO A 681 -5.82 -16.96 -17.40
CA PRO A 681 -5.44 -15.95 -18.38
C PRO A 681 -6.52 -15.81 -19.46
N PRO A 682 -6.64 -14.65 -20.13
CA PRO A 682 -7.59 -14.47 -21.21
C PRO A 682 -7.11 -15.16 -22.50
N THR A 683 -7.93 -16.07 -23.05
CA THR A 683 -7.55 -16.92 -24.19
C THR A 683 -7.26 -16.13 -25.48
N THR A 684 -7.95 -15.00 -25.70
CA THR A 684 -7.80 -14.04 -26.82
C THR A 684 -7.59 -14.67 -28.23
N PRO A 685 -8.25 -15.79 -28.60
CA PRO A 685 -7.90 -16.60 -29.78
C PRO A 685 -8.13 -15.90 -31.13
N TYR A 686 -8.91 -14.81 -31.14
CA TYR A 686 -9.21 -14.02 -32.34
C TYR A 686 -8.63 -12.61 -32.31
N ALA A 687 -7.79 -12.26 -31.32
CA ALA A 687 -7.01 -11.03 -31.37
C ALA A 687 -6.11 -11.02 -32.63
N ARG A 688 -5.82 -9.83 -33.16
CA ARG A 688 -4.90 -9.68 -34.30
C ARG A 688 -3.48 -10.09 -33.90
N ASN A 689 -3.07 -9.57 -32.74
CA ASN A 689 -1.87 -9.87 -31.98
C ASN A 689 -1.98 -9.16 -30.62
N VAL A 690 -1.26 -9.64 -29.62
CA VAL A 690 -1.19 -9.08 -28.27
C VAL A 690 0.19 -8.44 -28.06
N ILE A 691 0.21 -7.20 -27.61
CA ILE A 691 1.43 -6.43 -27.33
C ILE A 691 1.42 -6.07 -25.84
N ALA A 692 2.30 -6.71 -25.07
CA ALA A 692 2.55 -6.36 -23.69
C ALA A 692 3.58 -5.21 -23.62
N LEU A 693 3.33 -4.20 -22.79
CA LEU A 693 4.14 -3.00 -22.63
C LEU A 693 4.62 -2.91 -21.17
N ASP A 694 5.91 -3.15 -20.92
CA ASP A 694 6.47 -3.20 -19.56
C ASP A 694 7.79 -2.41 -19.50
N GLY A 695 8.06 -1.75 -18.37
CA GLY A 695 9.35 -1.10 -18.13
C GLY A 695 10.45 -2.07 -17.68
N THR A 696 10.09 -3.13 -16.97
CA THR A 696 11.03 -4.07 -16.33
C THR A 696 10.47 -5.50 -16.35
N PRO A 697 10.24 -6.06 -17.55
CA PRO A 697 9.55 -7.34 -17.69
C PRO A 697 10.37 -8.53 -17.19
N THR A 698 9.65 -9.56 -16.77
CA THR A 698 10.18 -10.91 -16.61
C THR A 698 9.54 -11.81 -17.65
N PRO A 699 10.19 -12.10 -18.80
CA PRO A 699 9.51 -12.68 -19.98
C PRO A 699 8.81 -14.02 -19.70
N ARG A 700 9.39 -14.91 -18.87
CA ARG A 700 8.74 -16.18 -18.49
C ARG A 700 7.44 -15.97 -17.70
N LEU A 701 7.38 -14.92 -16.90
CA LEU A 701 6.21 -14.58 -16.09
C LEU A 701 5.09 -14.03 -16.98
N TRP A 702 5.42 -13.14 -17.91
CA TRP A 702 4.48 -12.68 -18.94
C TRP A 702 3.94 -13.81 -19.82
N ASP A 703 4.80 -14.73 -20.27
CA ASP A 703 4.41 -15.90 -21.08
C ASP A 703 3.36 -16.78 -20.38
N ILE A 704 3.53 -17.02 -19.06
CA ILE A 704 2.61 -17.88 -18.30
C ILE A 704 1.33 -17.15 -17.90
N THR A 705 1.43 -15.85 -17.56
CA THR A 705 0.32 -15.00 -17.10
C THR A 705 -0.61 -14.55 -18.21
N LEU A 706 -0.14 -14.45 -19.47
CA LEU A 706 -1.02 -14.33 -20.64
C LEU A 706 -1.33 -15.70 -21.29
N GLY A 707 -0.78 -16.80 -20.78
CA GLY A 707 -0.96 -18.15 -21.32
C GLY A 707 -0.45 -18.35 -22.75
N ARG A 708 0.40 -17.44 -23.26
CA ARG A 708 0.78 -17.29 -24.66
C ARG A 708 2.25 -16.87 -24.74
N ARG A 709 2.99 -17.40 -25.71
CA ARG A 709 4.41 -17.08 -25.88
C ARG A 709 4.60 -15.75 -26.61
N LEU A 710 5.34 -14.83 -26.00
CA LEU A 710 5.66 -13.52 -26.54
C LEU A 710 7.09 -13.47 -27.11
N GLU A 711 7.30 -12.61 -28.12
CA GLU A 711 8.61 -12.21 -28.60
C GLU A 711 9.08 -10.98 -27.80
N HIS A 712 10.03 -11.19 -26.88
CA HIS A 712 10.63 -10.11 -26.09
C HIS A 712 11.51 -9.22 -26.98
N THR A 713 11.23 -7.92 -26.96
CA THR A 713 11.91 -6.89 -27.75
C THR A 713 12.29 -5.74 -26.83
N GLU A 714 13.57 -5.40 -26.76
CA GLU A 714 14.07 -4.26 -26.00
C GLU A 714 14.12 -3.00 -26.88
N VAL A 715 13.52 -1.89 -26.44
CA VAL A 715 13.62 -0.59 -27.15
C VAL A 715 15.03 0.01 -27.02
N LEU A 716 15.68 -0.24 -25.88
CA LEU A 716 17.01 0.27 -25.53
C LEU A 716 17.91 -0.87 -25.07
N SER A 717 19.15 -0.91 -25.54
CA SER A 717 20.18 -1.79 -24.95
C SER A 717 20.60 -1.30 -23.55
N ASP A 718 21.18 -2.14 -22.70
CA ASP A 718 21.58 -1.75 -21.34
C ASP A 718 22.48 -0.48 -21.28
N GLU A 719 23.40 -0.32 -22.25
CA GLU A 719 24.22 0.91 -22.37
C GLU A 719 23.36 2.15 -22.68
N GLU A 720 22.32 1.99 -23.50
CA GLU A 720 21.32 3.04 -23.77
C GLU A 720 20.34 3.24 -22.59
N LYS A 721 20.03 2.21 -21.79
CA LYS A 721 19.24 2.35 -20.54
C LYS A 721 19.99 3.23 -19.53
N THR A 722 21.30 3.01 -19.34
CA THR A 722 22.15 3.88 -18.51
C THR A 722 22.15 5.33 -19.00
N ARG A 723 22.27 5.53 -20.32
CA ARG A 723 22.25 6.86 -20.95
C ARG A 723 20.86 7.51 -20.92
N TYR A 724 19.78 6.73 -20.99
CA TYR A 724 18.43 7.24 -20.85
C TYR A 724 18.18 7.81 -19.45
N VAL A 725 18.62 7.11 -18.40
CA VAL A 725 18.55 7.62 -17.01
C VAL A 725 19.33 8.93 -16.86
N THR A 726 20.57 9.00 -17.37
CA THR A 726 21.51 10.10 -17.08
C THR A 726 21.50 11.26 -18.07
N GLU A 727 21.26 11.01 -19.36
CA GLU A 727 21.26 12.02 -20.43
C GLU A 727 19.84 12.47 -20.82
N ALA A 728 18.87 11.55 -20.86
CA ALA A 728 17.52 11.83 -21.37
C ALA A 728 16.51 12.21 -20.27
N LEU A 729 16.62 11.60 -19.07
CA LEU A 729 15.79 11.95 -17.91
C LEU A 729 16.49 12.84 -16.88
N GLY A 730 17.83 12.86 -16.86
CA GLY A 730 18.61 13.63 -15.88
C GLY A 730 18.50 13.11 -14.43
N VAL A 731 18.16 11.83 -14.25
CA VAL A 731 17.93 11.22 -12.92
C VAL A 731 19.26 10.75 -12.31
N ASN A 732 19.61 11.31 -11.16
CA ASN A 732 20.78 10.97 -10.37
C ASN A 732 20.39 10.00 -9.25
N VAL A 733 20.72 8.71 -9.42
CA VAL A 733 20.46 7.70 -8.40
C VAL A 733 21.62 7.66 -7.40
N VAL A 734 21.33 7.77 -6.10
CA VAL A 734 22.30 7.74 -5.00
C VAL A 734 21.99 6.53 -4.13
N ARG A 735 22.94 5.60 -3.97
CA ARG A 735 22.75 4.42 -3.10
C ARG A 735 23.03 4.80 -1.67
N THR A 736 22.12 4.49 -0.75
CA THR A 736 22.27 4.86 0.68
C THR A 736 22.61 3.68 1.60
N THR A 737 22.64 2.44 1.09
CA THR A 737 22.98 1.23 1.85
C THR A 737 23.41 0.06 0.95
N ASP A 738 24.25 -0.84 1.47
CA ASP A 738 24.55 -2.15 0.85
C ASP A 738 23.51 -3.22 1.23
N ALA A 739 22.58 -2.92 2.15
CA ALA A 739 21.56 -3.84 2.63
C ALA A 739 20.32 -3.85 1.71
N VAL A 740 19.66 -5.01 1.63
CA VAL A 740 18.44 -5.17 0.82
C VAL A 740 17.24 -4.39 1.39
N LYS A 741 17.10 -4.31 2.72
CA LYS A 741 15.94 -3.70 3.40
C LYS A 741 14.59 -4.20 2.85
N SER A 742 14.30 -5.50 2.99
CA SER A 742 13.05 -6.08 2.52
C SER A 742 11.88 -5.72 3.46
N TYR A 743 11.06 -4.74 3.09
CA TYR A 743 10.01 -4.17 3.95
C TYR A 743 8.60 -4.72 3.65
N ALA A 744 8.51 -5.95 3.12
CA ALA A 744 7.25 -6.53 2.62
C ALA A 744 6.96 -7.96 3.10
N THR A 745 7.73 -8.47 4.06
CA THR A 745 7.52 -9.81 4.64
C THR A 745 6.44 -9.83 5.73
N ASN A 746 5.98 -11.04 6.06
CA ASN A 746 4.92 -11.39 7.02
C ASN A 746 4.81 -10.48 8.27
N GLU A 747 3.56 -10.22 8.67
CA GLU A 747 3.14 -9.20 9.63
C GLU A 747 3.87 -9.27 10.98
N GLU A 748 4.08 -10.47 11.52
CA GLU A 748 4.61 -10.69 12.88
C GLU A 748 6.00 -10.08 13.17
N ASN A 749 6.75 -9.59 12.17
CA ASN A 749 8.11 -9.08 12.36
C ASN A 749 8.46 -7.86 11.49
N ILE A 750 7.50 -7.05 11.02
CA ILE A 750 7.81 -5.88 10.18
C ILE A 750 8.60 -4.79 10.95
N GLU A 751 8.23 -4.53 12.20
CA GLU A 751 8.93 -3.62 13.14
C GLU A 751 10.40 -4.01 13.36
N GLN A 752 10.74 -5.29 13.20
CA GLN A 752 12.11 -5.79 13.34
C GLN A 752 12.94 -5.62 12.05
N ARG A 753 12.33 -5.15 10.96
CA ARG A 753 12.98 -4.96 9.65
C ARG A 753 13.08 -3.51 9.23
N VAL A 754 12.03 -2.71 9.47
CA VAL A 754 12.05 -1.26 9.23
C VAL A 754 12.93 -0.63 10.29
N THR A 755 14.06 -0.03 9.90
CA THR A 755 14.99 0.56 10.86
C THR A 755 14.70 2.04 11.01
N VAL A 756 13.56 2.34 11.63
CA VAL A 756 12.97 3.69 11.76
C VAL A 756 14.00 4.76 12.12
N ASP A 757 14.81 4.56 13.17
CA ASP A 757 15.83 5.53 13.56
C ASP A 757 16.87 5.81 12.46
N GLU A 758 17.27 4.79 11.69
CA GLU A 758 18.23 4.92 10.58
C GLU A 758 17.59 5.59 9.36
N ASP A 759 16.34 5.21 9.05
CA ASP A 759 15.57 5.71 7.92
C ASP A 759 15.23 7.20 8.13
N ARG A 760 14.73 7.56 9.32
CA ARG A 760 14.45 8.93 9.74
C ARG A 760 15.72 9.80 9.76
N THR A 761 16.83 9.25 10.25
CA THR A 761 18.16 9.89 10.16
C THR A 761 18.52 10.23 8.71
N LEU A 762 18.22 9.33 7.77
CA LEU A 762 18.48 9.55 6.34
C LEU A 762 17.55 10.64 5.76
N PHE A 763 16.25 10.60 6.03
CA PHE A 763 15.29 11.59 5.52
C PHE A 763 15.66 13.00 5.98
N GLU A 764 15.93 13.16 7.27
CA GLU A 764 16.32 14.45 7.86
C GLU A 764 17.69 14.92 7.33
N ALA A 765 18.64 14.01 7.05
CA ALA A 765 19.92 14.38 6.44
C ALA A 765 19.78 14.87 4.99
N ILE A 766 18.90 14.23 4.21
CA ILE A 766 18.57 14.65 2.85
C ILE A 766 17.89 16.04 2.89
N ALA A 767 16.94 16.25 3.81
CA ALA A 767 16.26 17.53 3.98
C ALA A 767 17.22 18.67 4.37
N ASN A 768 18.20 18.39 5.22
CA ASN A 768 19.23 19.36 5.61
C ASN A 768 20.24 19.67 4.48
N GLU A 769 20.56 18.72 3.59
CA GLU A 769 21.50 18.91 2.48
C GLU A 769 20.87 19.70 1.32
N HIS A 770 19.63 19.38 0.93
CA HIS A 770 18.93 20.00 -0.20
C HIS A 770 18.10 21.23 0.21
N GLY A 771 17.79 21.40 1.49
CA GLY A 771 16.97 22.51 2.00
C GLY A 771 15.46 22.33 1.84
N GLU A 772 15.03 21.22 1.24
CA GLU A 772 13.63 20.80 1.07
C GLU A 772 13.46 19.33 1.50
N ARG A 773 12.27 18.95 1.98
CA ARG A 773 12.01 17.56 2.40
C ARG A 773 11.82 16.66 1.17
N PRO A 774 12.36 15.42 1.16
CA PRO A 774 12.17 14.50 0.06
C PRO A 774 10.75 13.91 0.02
N GLU A 775 10.27 13.54 -1.16
CA GLU A 775 9.11 12.66 -1.34
C GLU A 775 9.47 11.20 -1.07
N LEU A 776 8.68 10.48 -0.27
CA LEU A 776 8.95 9.10 0.14
C LEU A 776 8.12 8.08 -0.65
N LEU A 777 8.80 7.15 -1.32
CA LEU A 777 8.19 5.95 -1.90
C LEU A 777 8.68 4.70 -1.15
N THR A 778 7.77 3.99 -0.50
CA THR A 778 8.09 2.79 0.31
C THR A 778 7.07 1.66 0.13
N THR A 779 7.08 0.65 0.99
CA THR A 779 6.01 -0.37 1.05
C THR A 779 4.87 0.13 1.94
N LYS A 780 3.63 -0.32 1.69
CA LYS A 780 2.47 0.10 2.51
C LYS A 780 2.72 -0.14 4.01
N ARG A 781 3.26 -1.32 4.35
CA ARG A 781 3.57 -1.69 5.75
C ARG A 781 4.68 -0.85 6.37
N ALA A 782 5.69 -0.43 5.61
CA ALA A 782 6.70 0.49 6.12
C ALA A 782 6.14 1.90 6.31
N LYS A 783 5.25 2.38 5.42
CA LYS A 783 4.50 3.63 5.64
C LYS A 783 3.76 3.58 6.98
N ASP A 784 3.02 2.50 7.25
CA ASP A 784 2.26 2.36 8.50
C ASP A 784 3.18 2.42 9.75
N VAL A 785 4.32 1.71 9.73
CA VAL A 785 5.34 1.76 10.81
C VAL A 785 6.03 3.13 10.94
N TYR A 786 6.24 3.86 9.84
CA TYR A 786 6.78 5.22 9.89
C TYR A 786 5.77 6.24 10.43
N ASP A 787 4.47 6.02 10.20
CA ASP A 787 3.36 6.82 10.70
C ASP A 787 3.30 6.72 12.24
N GLU A 788 3.21 5.49 12.75
CA GLU A 788 3.18 5.17 14.19
C GLU A 788 4.39 5.71 14.96
N ALA A 789 5.55 5.86 14.29
CA ALA A 789 6.78 6.36 14.88
C ALA A 789 7.09 7.84 14.57
N GLY A 790 6.17 8.56 13.92
CA GLY A 790 6.33 9.97 13.57
C GLY A 790 7.52 10.27 12.64
N ALA A 791 7.96 9.28 11.85
CA ALA A 791 9.05 9.44 10.88
C ALA A 791 8.59 10.03 9.54
N LEU A 792 7.26 10.08 9.30
CA LEU A 792 6.67 10.77 8.15
C LEU A 792 6.77 12.31 8.28
N ASP A 793 7.01 12.84 9.47
CA ASP A 793 7.22 14.28 9.69
C ASP A 793 8.47 14.82 8.97
N ASP A 794 9.41 13.98 8.56
CA ASP A 794 10.69 14.39 7.94
C ASP A 794 10.68 14.32 6.40
N VAL A 795 9.52 14.00 5.80
CA VAL A 795 9.32 13.90 4.34
C VAL A 795 8.24 14.90 3.87
N ALA A 796 8.21 15.21 2.57
CA ALA A 796 7.22 16.13 2.00
C ALA A 796 5.86 15.45 1.79
N GLY A 797 5.91 14.19 1.37
CA GLY A 797 4.77 13.33 1.13
C GLY A 797 5.19 11.87 1.16
N VAL A 798 4.20 10.97 1.17
CA VAL A 798 4.43 9.53 1.11
C VAL A 798 3.49 8.86 0.12
N ARG A 799 4.06 7.91 -0.62
CA ARG A 799 3.39 6.99 -1.53
C ARG A 799 3.92 5.58 -1.29
N TRP A 800 3.15 4.55 -1.67
CA TRP A 800 3.65 3.17 -1.66
C TRP A 800 3.64 2.54 -3.05
N HIS A 801 4.45 1.49 -3.26
CA HIS A 801 4.56 0.81 -4.56
C HIS A 801 3.23 0.44 -5.23
N GLY A 802 2.18 0.15 -4.44
CA GLY A 802 0.84 -0.19 -4.95
C GLY A 802 -0.03 1.01 -5.34
N ASP A 803 0.30 2.20 -4.84
CA ASP A 803 -0.42 3.47 -5.05
C ASP A 803 0.02 4.12 -6.37
N VAL A 804 1.32 4.05 -6.65
CA VAL A 804 1.95 4.73 -7.78
C VAL A 804 1.75 4.02 -9.14
N HIS A 805 1.02 2.90 -9.20
CA HIS A 805 0.78 2.15 -10.43
C HIS A 805 -0.18 2.88 -11.38
N GLY A 806 0.36 3.88 -12.09
CA GLY A 806 -0.37 4.70 -13.06
C GLY A 806 -0.40 6.19 -12.73
N SER A 807 -0.16 6.55 -11.46
CA SER A 807 -0.03 7.96 -11.04
C SER A 807 1.15 8.65 -11.72
N ASN A 808 0.93 9.93 -12.04
CA ASN A 808 1.93 10.89 -12.51
C ASN A 808 2.27 11.96 -11.45
N GLU A 809 1.76 11.86 -10.21
CA GLU A 809 1.93 12.89 -9.16
C GLU A 809 3.39 13.15 -8.75
N LEU A 810 4.30 12.19 -9.02
CA LEU A 810 5.74 12.34 -8.75
C LEU A 810 6.54 12.73 -10.00
N ALA A 811 5.89 12.93 -11.16
CA ALA A 811 6.57 13.06 -12.44
C ALA A 811 7.46 14.31 -12.56
N ASP A 812 7.12 15.38 -11.84
CA ASP A 812 7.84 16.64 -11.70
C ASP A 812 8.60 16.77 -10.36
N CYS A 813 8.48 15.78 -9.48
CA CYS A 813 9.24 15.75 -8.22
C CYS A 813 10.74 15.58 -8.48
N ARG A 814 11.54 16.46 -7.85
CA ARG A 814 13.00 16.55 -8.02
C ARG A 814 13.80 15.85 -6.93
N LEU A 815 13.25 15.65 -5.75
CA LEU A 815 13.94 15.05 -4.62
C LEU A 815 13.12 13.90 -4.04
N GLY A 816 13.58 12.67 -4.28
CA GLY A 816 12.86 11.45 -3.89
C GLY A 816 13.71 10.50 -3.04
N VAL A 817 13.04 9.73 -2.18
CA VAL A 817 13.61 8.58 -1.46
C VAL A 817 12.82 7.32 -1.79
N VAL A 818 13.50 6.27 -2.24
CA VAL A 818 12.94 4.92 -2.38
C VAL A 818 13.44 4.08 -1.20
N ALA A 819 12.59 3.86 -0.20
CA ALA A 819 12.97 3.20 1.06
C ALA A 819 12.51 1.74 1.11
N GLY A 820 13.48 0.82 1.12
CA GLY A 820 13.27 -0.62 1.14
C GLY A 820 12.81 -1.23 -0.18
N ALA A 821 12.62 -2.55 -0.18
CA ALA A 821 12.24 -3.34 -1.36
C ALA A 821 11.03 -4.24 -1.09
N ARG A 822 10.21 -4.47 -2.13
CA ARG A 822 9.19 -5.51 -2.14
C ARG A 822 9.85 -6.90 -2.14
N ASN A 823 9.26 -7.84 -1.40
CA ASN A 823 9.68 -9.23 -1.24
C ASN A 823 8.49 -10.02 -0.69
N PHE A 824 7.86 -10.86 -1.52
CA PHE A 824 6.69 -11.66 -1.15
C PHE A 824 7.05 -13.01 -0.48
N GLY A 825 8.34 -13.20 -0.20
CA GLY A 825 8.88 -14.36 0.50
C GLY A 825 9.04 -15.62 -0.36
N PRO A 826 9.69 -16.67 0.18
CA PRO A 826 10.00 -17.89 -0.56
C PRO A 826 8.77 -18.60 -1.16
N LYS A 827 7.61 -18.53 -0.48
CA LYS A 827 6.39 -19.25 -0.87
C LYS A 827 5.80 -18.73 -2.19
N TRP A 828 5.85 -17.42 -2.43
CA TRP A 828 5.47 -16.82 -3.71
C TRP A 828 6.37 -17.31 -4.86
N VAL A 829 7.69 -17.36 -4.63
CA VAL A 829 8.67 -17.87 -5.61
C VAL A 829 8.45 -19.37 -5.89
N LYS A 830 8.16 -20.19 -4.87
CA LYS A 830 7.76 -21.59 -5.04
C LYS A 830 6.49 -21.73 -5.90
N ARG A 831 5.47 -20.91 -5.65
CA ARG A 831 4.17 -20.92 -6.36
C ARG A 831 4.31 -20.58 -7.84
N TRP A 832 5.02 -19.50 -8.17
CA TRP A 832 5.24 -19.14 -9.57
C TRP A 832 6.19 -20.10 -10.31
N GLY A 833 7.19 -20.65 -9.61
CA GLY A 833 7.95 -21.80 -10.12
C GLY A 833 7.05 -22.99 -10.46
N ALA A 834 6.09 -23.31 -9.60
CA ALA A 834 5.12 -24.37 -9.82
C ALA A 834 4.17 -24.10 -11.01
N TYR A 835 3.75 -22.85 -11.25
CA TYR A 835 3.01 -22.49 -12.47
C TYR A 835 3.84 -22.69 -13.74
N LEU A 836 5.13 -22.34 -13.73
CA LEU A 836 6.04 -22.64 -14.84
C LEU A 836 6.23 -24.16 -15.01
N GLY A 837 6.15 -24.91 -13.92
CA GLY A 837 6.29 -26.36 -13.87
C GLY A 837 7.65 -26.82 -13.35
N GLU A 838 8.35 -25.96 -12.63
CA GLU A 838 9.68 -26.19 -12.10
C GLU A 838 9.62 -26.29 -10.58
N THR A 839 10.31 -27.29 -10.03
CA THR A 839 10.49 -27.43 -8.58
C THR A 839 11.49 -26.40 -8.09
N VAL A 840 11.00 -25.26 -7.61
CA VAL A 840 11.80 -24.21 -7.00
C VAL A 840 11.84 -24.40 -5.48
N GLU A 841 13.05 -24.35 -4.90
CA GLU A 841 13.33 -24.49 -3.47
C GLU A 841 14.47 -23.53 -3.09
N PRO A 842 14.35 -22.75 -1.99
CA PRO A 842 15.42 -21.89 -1.50
C PRO A 842 16.65 -22.70 -1.06
N ARG A 843 17.84 -22.27 -1.48
CA ARG A 843 19.12 -22.86 -1.06
C ARG A 843 19.80 -21.96 -0.05
N TYR A 844 19.62 -22.28 1.22
CA TYR A 844 20.28 -21.56 2.31
C TYR A 844 21.75 -22.00 2.45
N PRO A 845 22.69 -21.06 2.67
CA PRO A 845 24.06 -21.37 3.10
C PRO A 845 24.11 -21.71 4.60
N GLY A 846 23.29 -22.64 5.08
CA GLY A 846 23.15 -23.02 6.49
C GLY A 846 22.10 -24.12 6.74
N GLU A 847 21.96 -24.56 7.99
CA GLU A 847 20.84 -25.42 8.44
C GLU A 847 19.62 -24.59 8.89
N ASP A 848 19.82 -23.30 9.21
CA ASP A 848 18.77 -22.36 9.62
C ASP A 848 18.32 -21.47 8.44
N ILE A 849 17.04 -21.11 8.40
CA ILE A 849 16.48 -20.12 7.47
C ILE A 849 16.86 -18.71 7.99
N PRO A 850 17.64 -17.89 7.25
CA PRO A 850 17.96 -16.53 7.68
C PRO A 850 16.71 -15.64 7.70
N LEU A 851 16.69 -14.61 8.55
CA LEU A 851 15.64 -13.57 8.49
C LEU A 851 15.56 -12.90 7.10
N GLU A 852 16.69 -12.80 6.39
CA GLU A 852 16.78 -12.29 5.01
C GLU A 852 16.38 -13.29 3.91
N ALA A 853 15.76 -14.43 4.26
CA ALA A 853 15.23 -15.39 3.29
C ALA A 853 14.30 -14.70 2.28
N GLY A 854 14.63 -14.82 0.99
CA GLY A 854 13.95 -14.11 -0.09
C GLY A 854 14.89 -13.43 -1.08
N VAL A 855 15.96 -12.76 -0.62
CA VAL A 855 16.68 -11.80 -1.52
C VAL A 855 18.16 -12.12 -1.74
N THR A 856 18.87 -12.63 -0.74
CA THR A 856 20.23 -13.20 -0.93
C THR A 856 20.18 -14.74 -1.11
N THR A 857 18.98 -15.29 -1.23
CA THR A 857 18.70 -16.73 -1.32
C THR A 857 18.79 -17.20 -2.76
N ASP A 858 19.64 -18.18 -3.06
CA ASP A 858 19.68 -18.82 -4.38
C ASP A 858 18.49 -19.78 -4.51
N TYR A 859 17.57 -19.47 -5.41
CA TYR A 859 16.46 -20.35 -5.81
C TYR A 859 16.77 -21.15 -7.09
N GLY A 860 17.97 -20.98 -7.66
CA GLY A 860 18.32 -21.41 -9.01
C GLY A 860 17.74 -20.46 -10.07
N GLU A 861 18.19 -20.62 -11.33
CA GLU A 861 17.87 -19.75 -12.49
C GLU A 861 16.44 -19.19 -12.48
N THR A 862 15.43 -20.03 -12.71
CA THR A 862 14.01 -19.63 -12.78
C THR A 862 13.48 -18.99 -11.49
N GLY A 863 13.98 -19.39 -10.32
CA GLY A 863 13.56 -18.81 -9.05
C GLY A 863 14.23 -17.47 -8.75
N ASN A 864 15.44 -17.26 -9.27
CA ASN A 864 16.15 -15.99 -9.18
C ASN A 864 15.52 -14.97 -10.13
N ASP A 865 15.14 -15.36 -11.37
CA ASP A 865 14.34 -14.52 -12.29
C ASP A 865 13.06 -14.00 -11.59
N LEU A 866 12.38 -14.87 -10.83
CA LEU A 866 11.18 -14.52 -10.05
C LEU A 866 11.50 -13.65 -8.82
N ALA A 867 12.64 -13.86 -8.15
CA ALA A 867 13.07 -13.04 -7.02
C ALA A 867 13.47 -11.62 -7.44
N GLU A 868 14.11 -11.47 -8.60
CA GLU A 868 14.44 -10.19 -9.23
C GLU A 868 13.17 -9.43 -9.67
N HIS A 869 12.15 -10.14 -10.17
CA HIS A 869 10.85 -9.55 -10.49
C HIS A 869 10.20 -8.87 -9.28
N MET A 870 10.19 -9.52 -8.11
CA MET A 870 9.56 -8.94 -6.92
C MET A 870 10.40 -7.84 -6.26
N THR A 871 11.72 -7.82 -6.46
CA THR A 871 12.65 -6.86 -5.84
C THR A 871 13.13 -5.80 -6.84
N VAL A 872 14.14 -6.15 -7.65
CA VAL A 872 14.88 -5.25 -8.54
C VAL A 872 13.99 -4.53 -9.53
N ALA A 873 13.04 -5.23 -10.16
CA ALA A 873 12.11 -4.62 -11.11
C ALA A 873 11.20 -3.58 -10.41
N GLN A 874 10.72 -3.87 -9.19
CA GLN A 874 9.84 -2.99 -8.43
C GLN A 874 10.55 -1.74 -7.89
N THR A 875 11.78 -1.88 -7.40
CA THR A 875 12.64 -0.75 -7.01
C THR A 875 12.97 0.13 -8.23
N THR A 876 13.24 -0.50 -9.37
CA THR A 876 13.49 0.22 -10.63
C THR A 876 12.25 1.01 -11.09
N GLN A 877 11.06 0.40 -11.10
CA GLN A 877 9.82 1.12 -11.43
C GLN A 877 9.52 2.27 -10.46
N ALA A 878 9.90 2.16 -9.19
CA ALA A 878 9.74 3.22 -8.19
C ALA A 878 10.64 4.43 -8.48
N ILE A 879 11.91 4.20 -8.83
CA ILE A 879 12.86 5.27 -9.17
C ILE A 879 12.37 6.10 -10.36
N PHE A 880 11.84 5.45 -11.40
CA PHE A 880 11.29 6.14 -12.57
C PHE A 880 9.92 6.81 -12.35
N ARG A 881 9.44 6.92 -11.10
CA ARG A 881 8.31 7.80 -10.77
C ARG A 881 8.74 9.26 -10.65
N PHE A 882 9.96 9.51 -10.17
CA PHE A 882 10.57 10.83 -10.02
C PHE A 882 11.18 11.34 -11.34
N GLY A 883 11.12 12.66 -11.59
CA GLY A 883 11.76 13.31 -12.74
C GLY A 883 11.36 12.75 -14.12
N ARG A 884 10.17 12.14 -14.25
CA ARG A 884 9.69 11.46 -15.46
C ARG A 884 9.41 12.41 -16.63
N ASP A 885 9.24 13.70 -16.35
CA ASP A 885 9.12 14.75 -17.36
C ASP A 885 10.42 15.03 -18.14
N GLY A 886 11.57 14.56 -17.65
CA GLY A 886 12.88 14.75 -18.26
C GLY A 886 13.68 15.95 -17.74
N ASN A 887 13.16 16.69 -16.75
CA ASN A 887 13.83 17.84 -16.15
C ASN A 887 14.76 17.47 -14.97
N GLY A 888 15.08 16.18 -14.80
CA GLY A 888 15.97 15.67 -13.75
C GLY A 888 15.29 15.39 -12.41
N ALA A 889 15.98 14.59 -11.59
CA ALA A 889 15.69 14.37 -10.17
C ALA A 889 16.91 13.76 -9.45
N VAL A 890 17.01 13.91 -8.13
CA VAL A 890 17.89 13.12 -7.26
C VAL A 890 17.05 12.10 -6.51
N VAL A 891 17.38 10.82 -6.68
CA VAL A 891 16.66 9.72 -6.04
C VAL A 891 17.60 8.93 -5.13
N TYR A 892 17.39 9.08 -3.83
CA TYR A 892 18.10 8.33 -2.81
C TYR A 892 17.46 6.95 -2.63
N VAL A 893 18.20 5.89 -2.92
CA VAL A 893 17.70 4.51 -2.89
C VAL A 893 18.23 3.79 -1.66
N HIS A 894 17.35 3.58 -0.67
CA HIS A 894 17.64 2.89 0.58
C HIS A 894 17.34 1.39 0.49
N THR A 895 17.91 0.78 -0.54
CA THR A 895 17.93 -0.66 -0.78
C THR A 895 19.00 -1.01 -1.81
N ASN A 896 19.66 -2.15 -1.66
CA ASN A 896 20.61 -2.68 -2.63
C ASN A 896 19.94 -3.55 -3.72
N THR A 897 18.74 -3.17 -4.16
CA THR A 897 17.95 -3.90 -5.18
C THR A 897 17.90 -3.14 -6.50
N LEU A 898 19.08 -2.84 -7.06
CA LEU A 898 19.23 -2.13 -8.33
C LEU A 898 19.79 -3.06 -9.42
N PRO A 899 19.35 -2.93 -10.68
CA PRO A 899 19.89 -3.75 -11.77
C PRO A 899 21.31 -3.27 -12.15
N ASP A 900 22.12 -4.18 -12.68
CA ASP A 900 23.54 -3.93 -13.00
C ASP A 900 23.77 -2.74 -13.95
N TRP A 901 22.81 -2.42 -14.82
CA TRP A 901 22.87 -1.29 -15.75
C TRP A 901 22.49 0.06 -15.14
N MET A 902 21.89 0.08 -13.94
CA MET A 902 21.45 1.33 -13.31
C MET A 902 22.68 2.14 -12.84
N PRO A 903 22.88 3.36 -13.36
CA PRO A 903 23.99 4.20 -12.94
C PRO A 903 23.79 4.59 -11.48
N ALA A 904 24.79 4.31 -10.65
CA ALA A 904 24.88 4.83 -9.28
C ALA A 904 25.90 5.95 -9.29
N SER A 905 25.43 7.16 -8.96
CA SER A 905 26.21 8.39 -9.08
C SER A 905 27.30 8.43 -8.02
N ASP A 906 26.90 8.22 -6.77
CA ASP A 906 27.74 8.22 -5.58
C ASP A 906 27.12 7.34 -4.46
N ASP A 907 27.92 7.05 -3.43
CA ASP A 907 27.51 6.33 -2.21
C ASP A 907 27.21 7.36 -1.10
N ALA A 908 25.99 7.36 -0.60
CA ALA A 908 25.62 7.96 0.68
C ALA A 908 25.52 6.86 1.76
N ARG A 909 25.82 7.14 3.02
CA ARG A 909 25.76 6.12 4.09
C ARG A 909 25.38 6.72 5.44
N VAL A 910 24.37 6.14 6.11
CA VAL A 910 24.10 6.41 7.53
C VAL A 910 25.28 5.85 8.34
N VAL A 911 25.98 6.72 9.06
CA VAL A 911 27.18 6.38 9.86
C VAL A 911 26.78 5.88 11.25
N ARG A 912 25.77 6.53 11.85
CA ARG A 912 25.12 6.11 13.11
C ARG A 912 23.81 6.87 13.34
N THR A 913 22.97 6.31 14.19
CA THR A 913 21.85 7.01 14.84
C THR A 913 22.28 7.63 16.19
N ARG A 914 21.46 8.51 16.75
CA ARG A 914 21.56 9.06 18.11
C ARG A 914 20.45 8.51 18.99
N ALA A 915 20.85 7.83 20.06
CA ALA A 915 19.94 7.44 21.13
C ALA A 915 19.36 8.68 21.83
N ASP A 916 18.20 8.53 22.46
CA ASP A 916 17.39 9.60 23.07
C ASP A 916 18.20 10.49 24.02
N GLY A 917 18.99 9.90 24.92
CA GLY A 917 19.86 10.66 25.82
C GLY A 917 20.95 11.48 25.14
N GLU A 918 21.31 11.19 23.88
CA GLU A 918 22.17 12.07 23.07
C GLU A 918 21.36 13.19 22.40
N ARG A 919 20.12 12.91 21.96
CA ARG A 919 19.18 13.94 21.46
C ARG A 919 18.83 14.96 22.56
N GLU A 920 18.46 14.49 23.74
CA GLU A 920 18.25 15.30 24.96
C GLU A 920 19.47 16.21 25.23
N VAL A 921 20.69 15.69 25.15
CA VAL A 921 21.93 16.46 25.37
C VAL A 921 22.12 17.56 24.33
N ILE A 922 21.77 17.31 23.06
CA ILE A 922 21.86 18.32 21.99
C ILE A 922 20.80 19.38 22.20
N ALA A 923 19.54 19.00 22.44
CA ALA A 923 18.43 19.93 22.67
C ALA A 923 18.68 20.82 23.92
N ALA A 924 19.10 20.23 25.04
CA ALA A 924 19.46 20.96 26.24
C ALA A 924 20.66 21.90 26.02
N ALA A 925 21.68 21.46 25.28
CA ALA A 925 22.83 22.30 24.94
C ALA A 925 22.45 23.49 24.02
N GLN A 926 21.60 23.27 23.01
CA GLN A 926 21.06 24.32 22.16
C GLN A 926 20.21 25.33 22.96
N ALA A 927 19.35 24.85 23.87
CA ALA A 927 18.51 25.69 24.74
C ALA A 927 19.31 26.54 25.74
N LEU A 928 20.41 26.00 26.28
CA LEU A 928 21.35 26.74 27.13
C LEU A 928 22.17 27.78 26.35
N GLY A 929 22.30 27.62 25.03
CA GLY A 929 22.86 28.60 24.11
C GLY A 929 24.39 28.59 24.06
N ARG A 930 25.00 29.78 23.95
CA ARG A 930 26.38 29.92 23.45
C ARG A 930 27.49 29.41 24.36
N GLU A 931 27.31 29.44 25.69
CA GLU A 931 28.29 28.92 26.66
C GLU A 931 27.57 28.22 27.81
N PHE A 932 27.96 26.97 28.11
CA PHE A 932 27.36 26.17 29.19
C PHE A 932 28.38 25.18 29.77
N THR A 933 28.09 24.59 30.95
CA THR A 933 28.90 23.53 31.55
C THR A 933 28.22 22.17 31.44
N THR A 934 29.00 21.10 31.62
CA THR A 934 28.45 19.73 31.70
C THR A 934 27.37 19.58 32.79
N ALA A 935 27.47 20.33 33.89
CA ALA A 935 26.51 20.27 34.98
C ALA A 935 25.19 20.98 34.66
N ASP A 936 25.22 22.01 33.80
CA ASP A 936 24.01 22.71 33.34
C ASP A 936 23.22 21.79 32.40
N VAL A 937 23.88 21.17 31.42
CA VAL A 937 23.24 20.19 30.52
C VAL A 937 22.72 18.98 31.32
N ALA A 938 23.50 18.47 32.29
CA ALA A 938 23.10 17.33 33.12
C ALA A 938 21.97 17.63 34.12
N ALA A 939 21.48 18.88 34.23
CA ALA A 939 20.31 19.23 35.01
C ALA A 939 19.00 19.14 34.21
N GLU A 940 19.08 19.20 32.88
CA GLU A 940 17.95 19.31 31.95
C GLU A 940 17.68 18.01 31.16
N VAL A 941 18.39 16.92 31.47
CA VAL A 941 18.34 15.63 30.74
C VAL A 941 18.20 14.43 31.68
N SER A 942 17.65 13.32 31.18
CA SER A 942 17.36 12.10 31.95
C SER A 942 18.60 11.25 32.26
N ILE A 943 19.66 11.39 31.45
CA ILE A 943 20.86 10.56 31.53
C ILE A 943 21.93 11.08 32.51
N SER A 944 22.80 10.19 32.99
CA SER A 944 23.81 10.57 34.00
C SER A 944 24.83 11.59 33.48
N GLU A 945 25.32 12.48 34.35
CA GLU A 945 26.39 13.47 34.06
C GLU A 945 27.62 12.83 33.38
N ARG A 946 27.92 11.56 33.68
CA ARG A 946 28.99 10.80 33.02
C ARG A 946 28.69 10.52 31.54
N GLN A 947 27.45 10.16 31.21
CA GLN A 947 26.99 9.97 29.83
C GLN A 947 26.92 11.33 29.12
N VAL A 948 26.31 12.35 29.73
CA VAL A 948 26.29 13.74 29.22
C VAL A 948 27.68 14.20 28.81
N ARG A 949 28.67 14.08 29.69
CA ARG A 949 30.07 14.42 29.39
C ARG A 949 30.67 13.59 28.25
N THR A 950 30.23 12.35 28.07
CA THR A 950 30.69 11.47 26.99
C THR A 950 30.11 11.93 25.64
N HIS A 951 28.83 12.31 25.60
CA HIS A 951 28.19 12.87 24.41
C HIS A 951 28.77 14.26 24.07
N LEU A 952 28.94 15.16 25.03
CA LEU A 952 29.56 16.48 24.81
C LEU A 952 31.01 16.36 24.27
N HIS A 953 31.83 15.43 24.78
CA HIS A 953 33.15 15.17 24.19
C HIS A 953 33.05 14.64 22.74
N ARG A 954 32.08 13.77 22.42
CA ARG A 954 31.86 13.27 21.05
C ARG A 954 31.44 14.38 20.08
N LEU A 955 30.64 15.35 20.54
CA LEU A 955 30.25 16.53 19.77
C LEU A 955 31.45 17.46 19.53
N ALA A 956 32.34 17.62 20.52
CA ALA A 956 33.58 18.38 20.37
C ALA A 956 34.63 17.68 19.49
N ASP A 957 34.72 16.35 19.52
CA ASP A 957 35.57 15.56 18.60
C ASP A 957 35.10 15.67 17.12
N ARG A 958 33.96 16.32 16.86
CA ARG A 958 33.37 16.59 15.54
C ARG A 958 33.21 18.08 15.23
N ASP A 959 33.94 18.95 15.93
CA ASP A 959 33.94 20.41 15.73
C ASP A 959 32.55 21.09 15.86
N ALA A 960 31.56 20.43 16.48
CA ALA A 960 30.25 21.01 16.77
C ALA A 960 30.21 21.75 18.13
N LEU A 961 31.15 21.43 19.01
CA LEU A 961 31.37 22.10 20.29
C LEU A 961 32.85 22.44 20.52
N ASP A 962 33.11 23.66 20.95
CA ASP A 962 34.43 24.08 21.39
C ASP A 962 34.56 23.82 22.92
N VAL A 963 35.68 23.28 23.40
CA VAL A 963 35.85 22.90 24.83
C VAL A 963 37.00 23.64 25.52
N GLU A 964 36.67 24.42 26.55
CA GLU A 964 37.62 25.14 27.40
C GLU A 964 37.68 24.53 28.83
N ILE A 965 38.89 24.34 29.36
CA ILE A 965 39.10 23.68 30.66
C ILE A 965 39.28 24.74 31.76
N GLU A 966 38.22 25.00 32.51
CA GLU A 966 38.26 25.88 33.69
C GLU A 966 38.44 25.09 34.99
N GLY A 967 39.68 25.01 35.46
CA GLY A 967 40.04 24.40 36.74
C GLY A 967 39.90 22.88 36.75
N CYS A 968 38.76 22.37 37.22
CA CYS A 968 38.41 20.95 37.24
C CYS A 968 37.15 20.62 36.40
N GLY A 969 36.51 21.63 35.80
CA GLY A 969 35.31 21.50 34.98
C GLY A 969 35.60 21.74 33.50
N PHE A 970 34.58 21.49 32.68
CA PHE A 970 34.57 21.77 31.24
C PHE A 970 33.51 22.84 30.97
N VAL A 971 33.91 23.89 30.27
CA VAL A 971 33.02 24.89 29.66
C VAL A 971 32.97 24.58 28.17
N TRP A 972 31.76 24.51 27.63
CA TRP A 972 31.48 24.19 26.25
C TRP A 972 30.95 25.43 25.55
N ARG A 973 31.31 25.63 24.29
CA ARG A 973 30.73 26.64 23.42
C ARG A 973 30.07 25.98 22.23
N ASP A 974 28.88 26.46 21.87
CA ASP A 974 28.28 26.13 20.58
C ASP A 974 29.09 26.76 19.45
N ASP A 975 29.59 25.93 18.53
CA ASP A 975 30.23 26.33 17.27
C ASP A 975 29.50 25.75 16.03
N GLY A 976 28.43 24.96 16.24
CA GLY A 976 27.76 24.24 15.16
C GLY A 976 26.62 23.28 15.54
N LEU A 977 26.12 23.28 16.77
CA LEU A 977 25.03 22.38 17.21
C LEU A 977 23.75 22.51 16.38
N HIS A 978 23.47 23.70 15.83
CA HIS A 978 22.33 23.98 14.96
C HIS A 978 22.47 23.42 13.53
N ARG A 979 23.60 22.81 13.19
CA ARG A 979 23.84 22.10 11.90
C ARG A 979 23.99 20.60 12.08
N LEU A 980 23.80 20.12 13.29
CA LEU A 980 23.68 18.70 13.52
C LEU A 980 22.26 18.32 13.15
N ASN A 981 22.15 17.39 12.20
CA ASN A 981 20.99 16.53 12.09
C ASN A 981 20.61 16.00 13.49
N GLU A 982 19.33 15.88 13.83
CA GLU A 982 18.85 15.46 15.14
C GLU A 982 19.03 13.94 15.34
N HIS A 983 18.53 13.15 14.40
CA HIS A 983 18.33 11.70 14.57
C HIS A 983 19.60 10.87 14.41
N GLY A 984 20.58 11.34 13.63
CA GLY A 984 21.87 10.68 13.45
C GLY A 984 22.91 11.44 12.63
N GLU A 985 23.81 10.69 12.02
CA GLU A 985 24.89 11.20 11.18
C GLU A 985 24.94 10.41 9.89
N VAL A 986 24.97 11.13 8.78
CA VAL A 986 25.02 10.58 7.43
C VAL A 986 26.22 11.18 6.72
N GLU A 987 27.00 10.34 6.06
CA GLU A 987 27.97 10.78 5.06
C GLU A 987 27.22 10.86 3.72
N LEU A 988 26.90 12.08 3.29
CA LEU A 988 26.47 12.40 1.94
C LEU A 988 27.72 12.93 1.20
N GLU A 989 28.09 12.36 0.05
CA GLU A 989 28.93 13.12 -0.89
C GLU A 989 28.01 14.19 -1.54
N PRO A 990 28.40 15.48 -1.52
CA PRO A 990 27.52 16.54 -2.02
C PRO A 990 27.31 16.39 -3.52
N VAL A 991 26.04 16.34 -3.92
CA VAL A 991 25.59 16.30 -5.31
C VAL A 991 25.20 17.72 -5.69
N ASP A 992 26.10 18.46 -6.36
CA ASP A 992 25.81 19.79 -6.88
C ASP A 992 24.69 19.69 -7.93
N LEU A 993 23.46 20.08 -7.54
CA LEU A 993 22.40 20.43 -8.47
C LEU A 993 22.65 21.85 -9.00
N ASP A 994 23.25 21.95 -10.19
CA ASP A 994 23.22 23.21 -10.95
C ASP A 994 21.75 23.46 -11.37
N GLU A 995 21.05 24.36 -10.67
CA GLU A 995 19.71 24.83 -11.04
C GLU A 995 19.70 25.29 -12.50
N LEU A 996 18.84 24.68 -13.33
CA LEU A 996 18.58 25.16 -14.69
C LEU A 996 17.94 26.54 -14.59
N THR A 997 18.55 27.54 -15.25
CA THR A 997 18.01 28.90 -15.20
C THR A 997 16.61 28.97 -15.81
N ASP A 998 15.76 29.90 -15.36
CA ASP A 998 14.42 30.13 -15.95
C ASP A 998 14.47 30.26 -17.48
N GLU A 999 15.57 30.79 -18.03
CA GLU A 999 15.75 30.97 -19.47
C GLU A 999 16.11 29.65 -20.20
N GLU A 1000 16.84 28.73 -19.54
CA GLU A 1000 17.13 27.37 -20.03
C GLU A 1000 15.90 26.46 -19.90
N SER A 1001 15.26 26.44 -18.73
CA SER A 1001 13.98 25.75 -18.49
C SER A 1001 12.90 26.24 -19.47
N ALA A 1002 12.83 27.55 -19.72
CA ALA A 1002 11.94 28.09 -20.75
C ALA A 1002 12.43 27.81 -22.19
N GLU A 1003 13.72 27.59 -22.49
CA GLU A 1003 14.14 27.14 -23.83
C GLU A 1003 13.75 25.68 -24.09
N VAL A 1004 13.84 24.80 -23.08
CA VAL A 1004 13.33 23.41 -23.15
C VAL A 1004 11.81 23.42 -23.38
N ALA A 1005 11.04 24.16 -22.56
CA ALA A 1005 9.59 24.33 -22.76
C ALA A 1005 9.23 25.05 -24.08
N ARG A 1006 10.12 25.90 -24.63
CA ARG A 1006 9.93 26.51 -25.97
C ARG A 1006 10.17 25.51 -27.09
N MET A 1007 10.92 24.42 -26.89
CA MET A 1007 11.03 23.35 -27.89
C MET A 1007 9.76 22.51 -28.01
N GLU A 1008 9.05 22.22 -26.90
CA GLU A 1008 7.73 21.55 -26.94
C GLU A 1008 6.71 22.33 -27.80
N TYR A 1009 6.75 23.66 -27.76
CA TYR A 1009 5.73 24.52 -28.39
C TYR A 1009 5.82 24.66 -29.93
N TYR A 1010 6.85 24.12 -30.60
CA TYR A 1010 7.12 24.45 -32.01
C TYR A 1010 6.49 23.55 -33.09
N TRP A 1011 5.55 22.64 -32.75
CA TRP A 1011 4.73 21.92 -33.76
C TRP A 1011 3.22 22.19 -33.75
N TRP A 1012 2.70 23.19 -33.02
CA TRP A 1012 1.26 23.52 -33.06
C TRP A 1012 0.92 24.90 -33.63
N ASN A 1013 1.37 25.20 -34.88
CA ASN A 1013 0.68 26.22 -35.71
C ASN A 1013 1.04 26.23 -37.22
N PHE A 1014 0.67 25.18 -37.99
CA PHE A 1014 0.50 25.33 -39.45
C PHE A 1014 -0.92 25.76 -39.84
N ARG A 1015 -1.27 27.02 -39.52
CA ARG A 1015 -2.42 27.68 -40.15
C ARG A 1015 -2.19 27.79 -41.66
N THR A 1016 -3.11 27.23 -42.44
CA THR A 1016 -3.13 27.31 -43.90
C THR A 1016 -3.23 28.77 -44.39
N SER A 1017 -2.09 29.37 -44.74
CA SER A 1017 -2.03 30.67 -45.41
C SER A 1017 -1.49 30.51 -46.83
N GLY A 1018 -2.39 30.66 -47.82
CA GLY A 1018 -2.06 30.41 -49.22
C GLY A 1018 -1.16 31.48 -49.83
N LEU A 1019 0.11 31.14 -50.09
CA LEU A 1019 0.99 31.90 -50.97
C LEU A 1019 1.57 31.00 -52.08
N SER A 1020 1.06 31.20 -53.29
CA SER A 1020 1.47 30.46 -54.48
C SER A 1020 2.87 30.85 -54.95
N LEU A 1021 3.83 29.91 -55.01
CA LEU A 1021 5.09 30.09 -55.72
C LEU A 1021 5.46 28.93 -56.65
N SER A 1022 5.30 29.23 -57.94
CA SER A 1022 5.69 28.53 -59.17
C SER A 1022 6.76 27.43 -59.12
N VAL A 1023 6.38 26.29 -59.69
CA VAL A 1023 7.25 25.24 -60.25
C VAL A 1023 8.35 25.81 -61.17
N ARG A 1024 9.60 25.35 -60.99
CA ARG A 1024 10.66 25.33 -62.00
C ARG A 1024 11.44 24.02 -61.94
N GLY A 1025 11.17 23.09 -62.85
CA GLY A 1025 11.98 21.89 -63.02
C GLY A 1025 13.22 22.11 -63.89
N PRO A 1026 14.25 21.25 -63.77
CA PRO A 1026 15.27 21.07 -64.80
C PRO A 1026 14.81 20.03 -65.85
N GLY A 1027 15.30 20.19 -67.08
CA GLY A 1027 14.85 19.42 -68.25
C GLY A 1027 15.63 18.12 -68.52
N ALA A 1028 15.13 17.36 -69.50
CA ALA A 1028 15.60 16.00 -69.81
C ALA A 1028 16.77 15.91 -70.83
N ALA A 1029 17.34 14.70 -70.84
CA ALA A 1029 17.90 13.96 -71.98
C ALA A 1029 19.41 14.02 -72.31
N ALA A 1030 20.11 12.94 -71.94
CA ALA A 1030 21.08 12.18 -72.76
C ALA A 1030 21.44 10.86 -72.01
N SER A 1031 21.61 9.65 -72.54
CA SER A 1031 21.29 8.99 -73.81
C SER A 1031 21.93 7.59 -73.76
N GLY A 1032 21.13 6.52 -73.61
CA GLY A 1032 21.32 5.15 -74.10
C GLY A 1032 22.62 4.34 -73.86
N SER A 1033 22.47 3.15 -73.26
CA SER A 1033 23.22 1.94 -73.62
C SER A 1033 22.43 0.66 -73.29
N THR A 1034 22.56 -0.39 -74.11
CA THR A 1034 21.82 -1.66 -74.07
C THR A 1034 22.74 -2.87 -73.84
N ALA A 1035 22.35 -3.81 -72.97
CA ALA A 1035 22.69 -5.26 -72.93
C ALA A 1035 22.27 -5.79 -71.52
N ASP A 1036 21.39 -6.77 -71.26
CA ASP A 1036 20.86 -7.96 -71.95
C ASP A 1036 21.61 -9.29 -71.61
N TYR A 1037 20.83 -10.34 -71.29
CA TYR A 1037 21.19 -11.77 -71.05
C TYR A 1037 21.91 -12.21 -69.73
N LEU A 1038 21.67 -13.38 -69.10
CA LEU A 1038 20.79 -14.55 -69.39
C LEU A 1038 20.60 -15.50 -68.15
N THR A 1039 19.36 -16.03 -67.94
CA THR A 1039 18.97 -17.34 -67.28
C THR A 1039 19.45 -17.70 -65.85
N GLY A 1040 18.68 -18.37 -64.98
CA GLY A 1040 17.46 -19.22 -65.11
C GLY A 1040 17.69 -20.56 -64.39
N ASN A 1041 16.76 -21.28 -63.73
CA ASN A 1041 15.28 -21.31 -63.66
C ASN A 1041 14.87 -21.58 -62.16
N GLY A 1042 13.63 -21.82 -61.70
CA GLY A 1042 12.27 -21.96 -62.26
C GLY A 1042 11.47 -23.03 -61.48
N GLY A 1043 10.23 -22.73 -61.06
CA GLY A 1043 9.37 -23.64 -60.30
C GLY A 1043 8.09 -22.96 -59.77
N ASP A 1044 6.98 -23.12 -60.49
CA ASP A 1044 5.64 -22.64 -60.14
C ASP A 1044 4.92 -23.56 -59.12
N PRO A 1045 3.87 -23.08 -58.43
CA PRO A 1045 3.30 -23.73 -57.23
C PRO A 1045 2.21 -24.79 -57.52
N PRO A 1046 1.87 -25.64 -56.54
CA PRO A 1046 0.63 -26.43 -56.56
C PRO A 1046 -0.59 -25.58 -56.13
N PRO A 1047 -1.80 -25.85 -56.67
CA PRO A 1047 -3.00 -25.05 -56.41
C PRO A 1047 -3.82 -25.55 -55.21
N HIS A 1048 -4.72 -24.67 -54.73
CA HIS A 1048 -5.93 -25.08 -53.99
C HIS A 1048 -6.82 -25.99 -54.86
N ASP A 1049 -7.41 -27.01 -54.25
CA ASP A 1049 -8.79 -27.44 -54.51
C ASP A 1049 -9.32 -28.24 -53.31
N ALA A 1050 -10.64 -28.36 -53.20
CA ALA A 1050 -11.36 -28.78 -51.98
C ALA A 1050 -11.43 -30.29 -51.73
N ASP A 1051 -11.58 -30.66 -50.46
CA ASP A 1051 -12.71 -31.46 -49.91
C ASP A 1051 -12.86 -31.18 -48.40
#